data_AF-A0A3N9Y6N0-F1
#
_entry.id   AF-A0A3N9Y6N0-F1
#
_cell.length_a   1.000
_cell.length_b   1.000
_cell.length_c   1.000
_cell.angle_alpha   90.00
_cell.angle_beta   90.00
_cell.angle_gamma   90.00
#
_symmetry.space_group_name_H-M   'P 1'
#
loop_
_entity.id
_entity.type
_entity.pdbx_description
1 polymer ?
#
loop_
_entity_poly.entity_id
_entity_poly.type
_entity_poly.pdbx_seq_one_letter_code
_entity_poly.pdbx_strand_id
1 'polypeptide(L)'
;MSVDGWNTVLVLGGIRSGKSEFAESLVTDAPVVRYVATAPEGDPEDTEWATRLAAHRARRPGSWTTEETTEDPRRLADVLESAEPNEMVLVDDLGGWVTVLLDPDHQPADDVATIAELAEAIRGCAARVVLVSPEVGLSLVPTTPLGRAFTDALGAANRAVADACDAVVLVVAGQPVWLKPAATAIEQAAPATTSTATATAAVVASPADAEPTPEVQLPDVLTHTPPATPPQEAGNPWAAPTMALPMVATGLVIQPGMELPMPNEYEGPQAVDRLATLDVPGAGLGVLDRVVGFAAATQGTSVPAAWDSVRVLLLHGDHAGGASAGTVAGESARRAAQARAGQGALARLAAESGASLQVVDTPASAPIEDQPALTPDQVESALRYGWRLAEQAADAGVQLLVLGACGAGTEAAAAAVLAATAGAEPPAVLGRVITDSGEIDDAAWMIRCAAVRDALHRTRRSSRGAKDILAELGGGDVAVATGVLLGATARRVPVLLDGPVGLAAGMVSRDLAGQARHWCLLADHGRHPAVRLAADVLGLTPLLDLRLDLGEGANALVALPLLRSVLALSAALPAHPSLDGGDDTDPGADEPESTDPSYADPDLTEPDFAEPDSTEPDFVEPEPAGPGPASTRADEQPASGWRAG
;
A
#
# COMPACT_ATOMS: atom_id res chain seq x y z
N MET A 1 5.64 -31.28 -8.35
CA MET A 1 4.57 -30.43 -8.91
C MET A 1 4.62 -30.60 -10.42
N SER A 2 3.83 -31.51 -11.03
CA SER A 2 3.75 -31.52 -12.50
C SER A 2 2.86 -30.36 -12.89
N VAL A 3 3.46 -29.35 -13.50
CA VAL A 3 2.73 -28.20 -14.04
C VAL A 3 2.36 -28.61 -15.47
N ASP A 4 1.36 -29.48 -15.59
CA ASP A 4 0.90 -29.99 -16.89
C ASP A 4 0.00 -28.92 -17.54
N GLY A 5 0.44 -28.37 -18.68
CA GLY A 5 -0.38 -27.44 -19.47
C GLY A 5 0.36 -26.37 -20.26
N TRP A 6 1.67 -26.17 -20.08
CA TRP A 6 2.46 -25.18 -20.84
C TRP A 6 3.42 -25.84 -21.83
N ASN A 7 3.54 -25.23 -23.01
CA ASN A 7 4.63 -25.51 -23.95
C ASN A 7 5.80 -24.55 -23.70
N THR A 8 5.51 -23.30 -23.34
CA THR A 8 6.52 -22.28 -23.04
C THR A 8 6.29 -21.62 -21.68
N VAL A 9 7.34 -21.50 -20.86
CA VAL A 9 7.28 -20.83 -19.56
C VAL A 9 8.45 -19.88 -19.36
N LEU A 10 8.16 -18.67 -18.91
CA LEU A 10 9.14 -17.67 -18.49
C LEU A 10 9.24 -17.64 -16.96
N VAL A 11 10.44 -17.87 -16.44
CA VAL A 11 10.81 -17.82 -15.03
C VAL A 11 11.58 -16.53 -14.75
N LEU A 12 10.90 -15.59 -14.12
CA LEU A 12 11.44 -14.31 -13.67
C LEU A 12 11.91 -14.39 -12.21
N GLY A 13 12.88 -13.57 -11.82
CA GLY A 13 13.24 -13.43 -10.42
C GLY A 13 14.41 -12.50 -10.15
N GLY A 14 14.50 -12.00 -8.91
CA GLY A 14 15.62 -11.20 -8.45
C GLY A 14 16.91 -12.01 -8.25
N ILE A 15 18.00 -11.31 -7.92
CA ILE A 15 19.28 -11.95 -7.55
C ILE A 15 19.05 -12.85 -6.32
N ARG A 16 19.52 -14.11 -6.39
CA ARG A 16 19.36 -15.13 -5.33
C ARG A 16 17.91 -15.42 -4.93
N SER A 17 16.97 -15.19 -5.84
CA SER A 17 15.55 -15.48 -5.61
C SER A 17 15.20 -16.97 -5.65
N GLY A 18 16.08 -17.84 -6.16
CA GLY A 18 15.75 -19.25 -6.41
C GLY A 18 15.29 -19.56 -7.85
N LYS A 19 15.35 -18.58 -8.77
CA LYS A 19 14.80 -18.70 -10.13
C LYS A 19 15.40 -19.85 -10.94
N SER A 20 16.72 -20.04 -10.87
CA SER A 20 17.40 -21.11 -11.60
C SER A 20 17.08 -22.49 -11.01
N GLU A 21 17.04 -22.64 -9.66
CA GLU A 21 16.62 -23.89 -9.03
C GLU A 21 15.18 -24.27 -9.41
N PHE A 22 14.28 -23.28 -9.45
CA PHE A 22 12.90 -23.50 -9.87
C PHE A 22 12.82 -23.92 -11.34
N ALA A 23 13.53 -23.24 -12.24
CA ALA A 23 13.56 -23.57 -13.66
C ALA A 23 14.12 -24.98 -13.93
N GLU A 24 15.21 -25.36 -13.25
CA GLU A 24 15.79 -26.71 -13.32
C GLU A 24 14.80 -27.80 -12.85
N SER A 25 14.01 -27.50 -11.81
CA SER A 25 12.98 -28.42 -11.32
C SER A 25 11.88 -28.72 -12.34
N LEU A 26 11.63 -27.81 -13.29
CA LEU A 26 10.64 -28.00 -14.36
C LEU A 26 11.11 -28.95 -15.47
N VAL A 27 12.44 -29.14 -15.61
CA VAL A 27 13.04 -29.93 -16.69
C VAL A 27 13.66 -31.25 -16.20
N THR A 28 13.69 -31.49 -14.89
CA THR A 28 14.40 -32.62 -14.27
C THR A 28 13.91 -33.98 -14.77
N ASP A 29 12.61 -34.14 -15.03
CA ASP A 29 12.01 -35.41 -15.46
C ASP A 29 11.97 -35.55 -17.01
N ALA A 30 12.52 -34.60 -17.76
CA ALA A 30 12.50 -34.62 -19.22
C ALA A 30 13.55 -35.59 -19.79
N PRO A 31 13.20 -36.38 -20.83
CA PRO A 31 14.09 -37.41 -21.37
C PRO A 31 15.29 -36.84 -22.15
N VAL A 32 15.11 -35.67 -22.78
CA VAL A 32 16.14 -34.99 -23.57
C VAL A 32 16.09 -33.50 -23.23
N VAL A 33 17.15 -33.00 -22.57
CA VAL A 33 17.26 -31.58 -22.20
C VAL A 33 18.40 -30.94 -22.99
N ARG A 34 18.09 -29.82 -23.66
CA ARG A 34 19.04 -28.92 -24.30
C ARG A 34 19.16 -27.67 -23.45
N TYR A 35 20.30 -27.51 -22.78
CA TYR A 35 20.61 -26.33 -21.98
C TYR A 35 21.29 -25.28 -22.87
N VAL A 36 20.78 -24.05 -22.88
CA VAL A 36 21.31 -22.95 -23.67
C VAL A 36 21.94 -21.91 -22.73
N ALA A 37 23.26 -21.81 -22.79
CA ALA A 37 24.04 -20.83 -22.03
C ALA A 37 24.20 -19.56 -22.86
N THR A 38 23.67 -18.47 -22.36
CA THR A 38 23.67 -17.16 -23.04
C THR A 38 24.67 -16.17 -22.45
N ALA A 39 25.18 -16.43 -21.25
CA ALA A 39 26.10 -15.54 -20.57
C ALA A 39 27.52 -15.65 -21.16
N PRO A 40 28.18 -14.51 -21.49
CA PRO A 40 29.55 -14.53 -22.00
C PRO A 40 30.53 -15.12 -20.98
N GLU A 41 31.69 -15.60 -21.45
CA GLU A 41 32.80 -15.91 -20.56
C GLU A 41 33.17 -14.62 -19.82
N GLY A 42 32.93 -14.58 -18.50
CA GLY A 42 33.19 -13.37 -17.71
C GLY A 42 34.67 -13.09 -17.60
N ASP A 43 35.00 -11.94 -17.00
CA ASP A 43 36.39 -11.53 -16.78
C ASP A 43 37.16 -12.65 -16.05
N PRO A 44 38.29 -13.16 -16.60
CA PRO A 44 39.09 -14.19 -15.94
C PRO A 44 39.64 -13.76 -14.56
N GLU A 45 39.61 -12.47 -14.23
CA GLU A 45 39.95 -11.96 -12.89
C GLU A 45 38.76 -11.96 -11.91
N ASP A 46 37.51 -12.09 -12.40
CA ASP A 46 36.32 -12.24 -11.55
C ASP A 46 36.18 -13.69 -11.06
N THR A 47 36.92 -13.97 -10.00
CA THR A 47 36.97 -15.31 -9.38
C THR A 47 35.61 -15.71 -8.79
N GLU A 48 34.77 -14.74 -8.42
CA GLU A 48 33.43 -15.00 -7.86
C GLU A 48 32.46 -15.44 -8.95
N TRP A 49 32.47 -14.77 -10.11
CA TRP A 49 31.69 -15.16 -11.29
C TRP A 49 32.13 -16.53 -11.84
N ALA A 50 33.43 -16.78 -11.95
CA ALA A 50 33.97 -18.06 -12.39
C ALA A 50 33.54 -19.22 -11.47
N THR A 51 33.53 -18.99 -10.15
CA THR A 51 33.06 -19.98 -9.16
C THR A 51 31.57 -20.26 -9.30
N ARG A 52 30.75 -19.25 -9.59
CA ARG A 52 29.30 -19.42 -9.83
C ARG A 52 29.03 -20.21 -11.11
N LEU A 53 29.75 -19.91 -12.19
CA LEU A 53 29.63 -20.64 -13.45
C LEU A 53 30.04 -22.11 -13.29
N ALA A 54 31.10 -22.38 -12.52
CA ALA A 54 31.53 -23.73 -12.19
C ALA A 54 30.51 -24.51 -11.35
N ALA A 55 29.94 -23.88 -10.31
CA ALA A 55 28.89 -24.50 -9.49
C ALA A 55 27.63 -24.80 -10.31
N HIS A 56 27.24 -23.89 -11.21
CA HIS A 56 26.08 -24.10 -12.07
C HIS A 56 26.34 -25.15 -13.15
N ARG A 57 27.55 -25.24 -13.72
CA ARG A 57 27.97 -26.36 -14.59
C ARG A 57 27.96 -27.70 -13.85
N ALA A 58 28.42 -27.75 -12.60
CA ALA A 58 28.49 -28.97 -11.79
C ALA A 58 27.11 -29.52 -11.35
N ARG A 59 26.08 -28.67 -11.30
CA ARG A 59 24.70 -29.07 -10.98
C ARG A 59 23.97 -29.76 -12.13
N ARG A 60 24.47 -29.63 -13.36
CA ARG A 60 23.82 -30.18 -14.56
C ARG A 60 24.09 -31.68 -14.68
N PRO A 61 23.07 -32.53 -14.88
CA PRO A 61 23.27 -33.92 -15.23
C PRO A 61 24.11 -34.06 -16.50
N GLY A 62 25.04 -35.02 -16.54
CA GLY A 62 25.85 -35.30 -17.73
C GLY A 62 25.06 -35.81 -18.95
N SER A 63 23.76 -36.07 -18.79
CA SER A 63 22.83 -36.41 -19.86
C SER A 63 22.31 -35.20 -20.64
N TRP A 64 22.52 -33.97 -20.15
CA TRP A 64 22.08 -32.75 -20.82
C TRP A 64 23.08 -32.34 -21.91
N THR A 65 22.56 -31.87 -23.03
CA THR A 65 23.40 -31.21 -24.05
C THR A 65 23.50 -29.72 -23.73
N THR A 66 24.67 -29.11 -23.90
CA THR A 66 24.87 -27.68 -23.66
C THR A 66 25.23 -26.99 -24.97
N GLU A 67 24.54 -25.91 -25.28
CA GLU A 67 24.83 -25.03 -26.40
C GLU A 67 25.10 -23.61 -25.90
N GLU A 68 26.19 -23.00 -26.37
CA GLU A 68 26.60 -21.65 -25.98
C GLU A 68 26.27 -20.66 -27.10
N THR A 69 25.52 -19.60 -26.77
CA THR A 69 25.04 -18.59 -27.73
C THR A 69 25.64 -17.20 -27.44
N THR A 70 26.88 -17.18 -26.96
CA THR A 70 27.53 -16.01 -26.37
C THR A 70 28.09 -15.02 -27.39
N GLU A 71 28.26 -15.43 -28.64
CA GLU A 71 28.93 -14.64 -29.68
C GLU A 71 27.96 -13.85 -30.57
N ASP A 72 26.69 -14.28 -30.70
CA ASP A 72 25.70 -13.65 -31.58
C ASP A 72 24.30 -13.74 -30.93
N PRO A 73 23.60 -12.61 -30.70
CA PRO A 73 22.28 -12.64 -30.08
C PRO A 73 21.24 -13.38 -30.94
N ARG A 74 21.42 -13.49 -32.27
CA ARG A 74 20.51 -14.22 -33.17
C ARG A 74 20.60 -15.73 -33.01
N ARG A 75 21.73 -16.24 -32.54
CA ARG A 75 21.96 -17.68 -32.37
C ARG A 75 20.94 -18.31 -31.41
N LEU A 76 20.44 -17.57 -30.42
CA LEU A 76 19.39 -18.08 -29.54
C LEU A 76 18.10 -18.38 -30.31
N ALA A 77 17.70 -17.53 -31.26
CA ALA A 77 16.54 -17.77 -32.10
C ALA A 77 16.75 -19.00 -33.01
N ASP A 78 17.93 -19.13 -33.63
CA ASP A 78 18.27 -20.30 -34.46
C ASP A 78 18.20 -21.62 -33.68
N VAL A 79 18.63 -21.61 -32.40
CA VAL A 79 18.57 -22.77 -31.50
C VAL A 79 17.13 -23.15 -31.19
N LEU A 80 16.25 -22.17 -30.96
CA LEU A 80 14.82 -22.42 -30.71
C LEU A 80 14.10 -22.91 -31.96
N GLU A 81 14.44 -22.40 -33.14
CA GLU A 81 13.86 -22.84 -34.42
C GLU A 81 14.29 -24.26 -34.82
N SER A 82 15.50 -24.68 -34.42
CA SER A 82 16.03 -26.02 -34.68
C SER A 82 15.74 -27.06 -33.59
N ALA A 83 14.99 -26.68 -32.55
CA ALA A 83 14.63 -27.57 -31.46
C ALA A 83 13.54 -28.58 -31.89
N GLU A 84 13.79 -29.86 -31.63
CA GLU A 84 12.88 -30.94 -32.04
C GLU A 84 11.73 -31.13 -31.02
N PRO A 85 10.53 -31.58 -31.44
CA PRO A 85 9.36 -31.66 -30.55
C PRO A 85 9.51 -32.57 -29.32
N ASN A 86 10.47 -33.49 -29.33
CA ASN A 86 10.77 -34.42 -28.23
C ASN A 86 11.80 -33.86 -27.24
N GLU A 87 12.31 -32.66 -27.46
CA GLU A 87 13.27 -31.99 -26.61
C GLU A 87 12.59 -31.04 -25.61
N MET A 88 13.31 -30.77 -24.52
CA MET A 88 13.01 -29.66 -23.62
C MET A 88 14.21 -28.71 -23.59
N VAL A 89 13.98 -27.45 -23.94
CA VAL A 89 15.00 -26.41 -24.02
C VAL A 89 14.96 -25.57 -22.74
N LEU A 90 16.09 -25.44 -22.05
CA LEU A 90 16.25 -24.56 -20.89
C LEU A 90 17.25 -23.45 -21.23
N VAL A 91 16.77 -22.21 -21.28
CA VAL A 91 17.59 -21.01 -21.56
C VAL A 91 17.89 -20.29 -20.24
N ASP A 92 19.15 -20.17 -19.86
CA ASP A 92 19.58 -19.51 -18.61
C ASP A 92 20.84 -18.64 -18.86
N ASP A 93 20.73 -17.31 -18.90
CA ASP A 93 19.51 -16.47 -18.79
C ASP A 93 19.42 -15.35 -19.84
N LEU A 94 18.24 -14.74 -19.99
CA LEU A 94 18.09 -13.60 -20.89
C LEU A 94 18.92 -12.38 -20.48
N GLY A 95 19.41 -12.30 -19.24
CA GLY A 95 20.33 -11.25 -18.81
C GLY A 95 21.70 -11.36 -19.50
N GLY A 96 22.24 -12.58 -19.61
CA GLY A 96 23.41 -12.87 -20.42
C GLY A 96 23.19 -12.52 -21.89
N TRP A 97 22.03 -12.90 -22.44
CA TRP A 97 21.67 -12.60 -23.83
C TRP A 97 21.59 -11.10 -24.12
N VAL A 98 20.96 -10.31 -23.23
CA VAL A 98 20.92 -8.84 -23.35
C VAL A 98 22.31 -8.21 -23.24
N THR A 99 23.24 -8.84 -22.50
CA THR A 99 24.63 -8.38 -22.45
C THR A 99 25.29 -8.49 -23.82
N VAL A 100 25.06 -9.59 -24.55
CA VAL A 100 25.57 -9.78 -25.93
C VAL A 100 24.86 -8.83 -26.91
N LEU A 101 23.55 -8.60 -26.73
CA LEU A 101 22.77 -7.67 -27.55
C LEU A 101 23.31 -6.23 -27.49
N LEU A 102 23.71 -5.78 -26.29
CA LEU A 102 24.23 -4.44 -26.04
C LEU A 102 25.76 -4.32 -26.24
N ASP A 103 26.42 -5.38 -26.70
CA ASP A 103 27.86 -5.36 -26.95
C ASP A 103 28.21 -4.31 -28.03
N PRO A 104 29.12 -3.36 -27.74
CA PRO A 104 29.56 -2.36 -28.71
C PRO A 104 30.02 -2.92 -30.06
N ASP A 105 30.59 -4.13 -30.10
CA ASP A 105 31.05 -4.77 -31.34
C ASP A 105 29.89 -5.16 -32.27
N HIS A 106 28.68 -5.29 -31.73
CA HIS A 106 27.44 -5.55 -32.48
C HIS A 106 26.64 -4.28 -32.80
N GLN A 107 27.10 -3.10 -32.37
CA GLN A 107 26.36 -1.85 -32.50
C GLN A 107 26.87 -0.97 -33.67
N PRO A 108 25.99 -0.20 -34.34
CA PRO A 108 24.55 -0.06 -34.06
C PRO A 108 23.72 -1.23 -34.62
N ALA A 109 22.89 -1.85 -33.77
CA ALA A 109 21.91 -2.86 -34.14
C ALA A 109 20.48 -2.37 -33.86
N ASP A 110 19.50 -3.03 -34.49
CA ASP A 110 18.09 -2.86 -34.13
C ASP A 110 17.72 -3.87 -33.04
N ASP A 111 17.98 -3.48 -31.79
CA ASP A 111 17.73 -4.32 -30.63
C ASP A 111 16.24 -4.68 -30.49
N VAL A 112 15.35 -3.78 -30.91
CA VAL A 112 13.89 -4.00 -30.86
C VAL A 112 13.48 -5.07 -31.85
N ALA A 113 14.01 -5.03 -33.08
CA ALA A 113 13.78 -6.08 -34.07
C ALA A 113 14.33 -7.43 -33.59
N THR A 114 15.52 -7.45 -33.01
CA THR A 114 16.15 -8.68 -32.50
C THR A 114 15.36 -9.30 -31.35
N ILE A 115 14.81 -8.49 -30.43
CA ILE A 115 13.90 -8.95 -29.37
C ILE A 115 12.60 -9.51 -29.97
N ALA A 116 12.05 -8.88 -31.01
CA ALA A 116 10.84 -9.34 -31.67
C ALA A 116 11.07 -10.68 -32.41
N GLU A 117 12.23 -10.86 -33.05
CA GLU A 117 12.66 -12.11 -33.68
C GLU A 117 12.72 -13.24 -32.63
N LEU A 118 13.34 -13.01 -31.47
CA LEU A 118 13.37 -13.98 -30.38
C LEU A 118 11.95 -14.36 -29.90
N ALA A 119 11.07 -13.38 -29.69
CA ALA A 119 9.70 -13.64 -29.29
C ALA A 119 8.91 -14.46 -30.32
N GLU A 120 9.19 -14.28 -31.61
CA GLU A 120 8.57 -15.08 -32.68
C GLU A 120 9.13 -16.51 -32.72
N ALA A 121 10.44 -16.69 -32.55
CA ALA A 121 11.06 -18.01 -32.43
C ALA A 121 10.50 -18.80 -31.24
N ILE A 122 10.23 -18.14 -30.10
CA ILE A 122 9.58 -18.76 -28.93
C ILE A 122 8.15 -19.22 -29.27
N ARG A 123 7.36 -18.39 -29.97
CA ARG A 123 5.99 -18.77 -30.40
C ARG A 123 5.98 -19.93 -31.39
N GLY A 124 6.99 -19.99 -32.26
CA GLY A 124 7.12 -21.01 -33.30
C GLY A 124 7.81 -22.30 -32.86
N CYS A 125 8.41 -22.33 -31.67
CA CYS A 125 9.20 -23.46 -31.19
C CYS A 125 8.32 -24.70 -30.97
N ALA A 126 8.71 -25.83 -31.56
CA ALA A 126 7.97 -27.09 -31.44
C ALA A 126 8.32 -27.87 -30.15
N ALA A 127 9.47 -27.56 -29.54
CA ALA A 127 9.92 -28.14 -28.27
C ALA A 127 9.26 -27.44 -27.07
N ARG A 128 9.32 -28.06 -25.88
CA ARG A 128 8.95 -27.36 -24.64
C ARG A 128 10.09 -26.44 -24.20
N VAL A 129 9.80 -25.19 -23.88
CA VAL A 129 10.83 -24.19 -23.56
C VAL A 129 10.63 -23.61 -22.16
N VAL A 130 11.71 -23.60 -21.38
CA VAL A 130 11.83 -22.88 -20.11
C VAL A 130 12.85 -21.77 -20.29
N LEU A 131 12.42 -20.51 -20.12
CA LEU A 131 13.30 -19.36 -20.20
C LEU A 131 13.50 -18.76 -18.81
N VAL A 132 14.75 -18.50 -18.43
CA VAL A 132 15.10 -17.82 -17.19
C VAL A 132 15.51 -16.40 -17.51
N SER A 133 15.01 -15.44 -16.73
CA SER A 133 15.43 -14.05 -16.85
C SER A 133 15.46 -13.32 -15.51
N PRO A 134 16.46 -12.45 -15.25
CA PRO A 134 16.42 -11.60 -14.09
C PRO A 134 15.35 -10.50 -14.22
N GLU A 135 14.64 -10.22 -13.12
CA GLU A 135 13.70 -9.10 -13.03
C GLU A 135 14.37 -7.90 -12.34
N VAL A 136 15.15 -7.16 -13.10
CA VAL A 136 15.95 -6.03 -12.59
C VAL A 136 15.13 -4.74 -12.41
N GLY A 137 13.93 -4.66 -13.01
CA GLY A 137 13.04 -3.51 -12.89
C GLY A 137 12.51 -3.27 -11.46
N LEU A 138 12.65 -4.26 -10.58
CA LEU A 138 12.33 -4.18 -9.15
C LEU A 138 13.52 -3.72 -8.28
N SER A 139 14.66 -3.41 -8.89
CA SER A 139 15.88 -2.92 -8.22
C SER A 139 15.95 -1.37 -8.24
N LEU A 140 17.00 -0.82 -7.63
CA LEU A 140 17.33 0.61 -7.75
C LEU A 140 17.67 0.96 -9.21
N VAL A 141 17.27 2.16 -9.65
CA VAL A 141 17.64 2.68 -10.97
C VAL A 141 19.18 2.80 -11.06
N PRO A 142 19.83 2.16 -12.06
CA PRO A 142 21.28 2.22 -12.17
C PRO A 142 21.82 3.64 -12.37
N THR A 143 22.93 3.95 -11.69
CA THR A 143 23.59 5.25 -11.77
C THR A 143 24.37 5.42 -13.07
N THR A 144 24.81 4.33 -13.70
CA THR A 144 25.57 4.34 -14.96
C THR A 144 24.66 4.33 -16.19
N PRO A 145 25.02 5.02 -17.29
CA PRO A 145 24.27 4.95 -18.55
C PRO A 145 24.10 3.53 -19.09
N LEU A 146 25.16 2.72 -19.02
CA LEU A 146 25.15 1.32 -19.44
C LEU A 146 24.17 0.48 -18.62
N GLY A 147 24.12 0.68 -17.29
CA GLY A 147 23.17 -0.02 -16.44
C GLY A 147 21.72 0.33 -16.75
N ARG A 148 21.43 1.60 -17.09
CA ARG A 148 20.08 2.02 -17.54
C ARG A 148 19.72 1.39 -18.88
N ALA A 149 20.63 1.43 -19.87
CA ALA A 149 20.42 0.78 -21.16
C ALA A 149 20.16 -0.73 -21.01
N PHE A 150 20.92 -1.42 -20.16
CA PHE A 150 20.69 -2.82 -19.82
C PHE A 150 19.31 -3.07 -19.18
N THR A 151 18.93 -2.24 -18.21
CA THR A 151 17.63 -2.34 -17.53
C THR A 151 16.47 -2.13 -18.49
N ASP A 152 16.57 -1.13 -19.37
CA ASP A 152 15.55 -0.81 -20.37
C ASP A 152 15.42 -1.93 -21.42
N ALA A 153 16.55 -2.44 -21.94
CA ALA A 153 16.59 -3.52 -22.92
C ALA A 153 16.08 -4.85 -22.34
N LEU A 154 16.49 -5.21 -21.12
CA LEU A 154 16.01 -6.41 -20.44
C LEU A 154 14.53 -6.31 -20.09
N GLY A 155 14.05 -5.14 -19.68
CA GLY A 155 12.62 -4.91 -19.47
C GLY A 155 11.80 -4.99 -20.77
N ALA A 156 12.35 -4.56 -21.90
CA ALA A 156 11.73 -4.75 -23.22
C ALA A 156 11.70 -6.24 -23.62
N ALA A 157 12.80 -6.96 -23.44
CA ALA A 157 12.90 -8.40 -23.70
C ALA A 157 11.94 -9.21 -22.82
N ASN A 158 11.92 -8.98 -21.51
CA ASN A 158 11.04 -9.68 -20.57
C ASN A 158 9.56 -9.51 -20.94
N ARG A 159 9.14 -8.30 -21.36
CA ARG A 159 7.77 -8.07 -21.83
C ARG A 159 7.45 -8.85 -23.10
N ALA A 160 8.31 -8.77 -24.11
CA ALA A 160 8.10 -9.47 -25.38
C ALA A 160 8.07 -11.00 -25.21
N VAL A 161 8.94 -11.54 -24.36
CA VAL A 161 9.02 -12.98 -24.06
C VAL A 161 7.83 -13.42 -23.19
N ALA A 162 7.41 -12.62 -22.21
CA ALA A 162 6.23 -12.91 -21.39
C ALA A 162 4.94 -12.99 -22.24
N ASP A 163 4.82 -12.10 -23.23
CA ASP A 163 3.71 -12.12 -24.19
C ASP A 163 3.73 -13.38 -25.06
N ALA A 164 4.93 -13.83 -25.47
CA ALA A 164 5.14 -15.04 -26.26
C ALA A 164 4.94 -16.35 -25.50
N CYS A 165 5.15 -16.37 -24.18
CA CYS A 165 5.07 -17.59 -23.36
C CYS A 165 3.65 -17.93 -22.92
N ASP A 166 3.31 -19.22 -22.80
CA ASP A 166 2.01 -19.67 -22.28
C ASP A 166 1.84 -19.34 -20.81
N ALA A 167 2.93 -19.47 -20.05
CA ALA A 167 2.95 -19.22 -18.61
C ALA A 167 4.13 -18.32 -18.21
N VAL A 168 3.92 -17.54 -17.16
CA VAL A 168 4.92 -16.64 -16.57
C VAL A 168 4.88 -16.79 -15.06
N VAL A 169 6.03 -17.01 -14.46
CA VAL A 169 6.20 -17.18 -13.01
C VAL A 169 7.30 -16.25 -12.51
N LEU A 170 7.03 -15.56 -11.42
CA LEU A 170 7.99 -14.75 -10.69
C LEU A 170 8.41 -15.50 -9.43
N VAL A 171 9.69 -15.78 -9.27
CA VAL A 171 10.23 -16.43 -8.07
C VAL A 171 10.70 -15.36 -7.08
N VAL A 172 10.18 -15.41 -5.86
CA VAL A 172 10.52 -14.50 -4.77
C VAL A 172 10.85 -15.31 -3.53
N ALA A 173 12.07 -15.18 -3.00
CA ALA A 173 12.54 -15.93 -1.83
C ALA A 173 12.30 -17.46 -1.93
N GLY A 174 12.53 -18.04 -3.13
CA GLY A 174 12.32 -19.45 -3.43
C GLY A 174 10.86 -19.85 -3.70
N GLN A 175 9.92 -18.90 -3.63
CA GLN A 175 8.49 -19.16 -3.81
C GLN A 175 8.03 -18.73 -5.21
N PRO A 176 7.44 -19.63 -6.01
CA PRO A 176 6.91 -19.29 -7.34
C PRO A 176 5.55 -18.59 -7.23
N VAL A 177 5.43 -17.42 -7.88
CA VAL A 177 4.18 -16.65 -8.04
C VAL A 177 3.80 -16.65 -9.52
N TRP A 178 2.72 -17.33 -9.89
CA TRP A 178 2.25 -17.39 -11.27
C TRP A 178 1.59 -16.07 -11.66
N LEU A 179 2.23 -15.33 -12.58
CA LEU A 179 1.72 -14.08 -13.15
C LEU A 179 0.78 -14.34 -14.33
N LYS A 180 1.08 -15.38 -15.12
CA LYS A 180 0.26 -15.87 -16.23
C LYS A 180 0.15 -17.39 -16.08
N PRO A 181 -1.01 -17.95 -15.67
CA PRO A 181 -1.19 -19.38 -15.57
C PRO A 181 -1.39 -19.99 -16.97
N ALA A 182 -0.88 -21.21 -17.20
CA ALA A 182 -1.13 -21.94 -18.43
C ALA A 182 -2.63 -22.24 -18.59
N ALA A 183 -3.19 -22.03 -19.78
CA ALA A 183 -4.59 -22.33 -20.05
C ALA A 183 -4.83 -23.84 -19.87
N THR A 184 -5.66 -24.21 -18.89
CA THR A 184 -6.07 -25.61 -18.72
C THR A 184 -6.93 -26.01 -19.91
N ALA A 185 -6.56 -27.11 -20.59
CA ALA A 185 -7.40 -27.69 -21.63
C ALA A 185 -8.78 -27.99 -21.01
N ILE A 186 -9.83 -27.37 -21.57
CA ILE A 186 -11.21 -27.66 -21.18
C ILE A 186 -11.48 -29.13 -21.53
N GLU A 187 -11.51 -29.98 -20.51
CA GLU A 187 -11.98 -31.35 -20.64
C GLU A 187 -13.44 -31.27 -21.14
N GLN A 188 -13.70 -31.87 -22.31
CA GLN A 188 -15.00 -31.83 -22.97
C GLN A 188 -16.07 -32.38 -22.04
N ALA A 189 -16.96 -31.51 -21.56
CA ALA A 189 -18.14 -31.89 -20.81
C ALA A 189 -19.02 -32.83 -21.66
N ALA A 190 -19.24 -34.03 -21.15
CA ALA A 190 -20.23 -34.98 -21.65
C ALA A 190 -21.65 -34.33 -21.69
N PRO A 191 -22.53 -34.76 -22.62
CA PRO A 191 -23.77 -34.03 -22.90
C PRO A 191 -24.70 -34.02 -21.69
N ALA A 192 -25.10 -32.81 -21.29
CA ALA A 192 -26.03 -32.56 -20.20
C ALA A 192 -27.40 -33.17 -20.49
N THR A 193 -27.83 -34.09 -19.63
CA THR A 193 -29.23 -34.51 -19.53
C THR A 193 -30.08 -33.34 -19.04
N THR A 194 -30.98 -32.88 -19.90
CA THR A 194 -32.00 -31.88 -19.61
C THR A 194 -32.95 -32.37 -18.50
N SER A 195 -32.95 -31.70 -17.36
CA SER A 195 -34.05 -31.75 -16.40
C SER A 195 -34.81 -30.42 -16.45
N THR A 196 -36.07 -30.50 -16.85
CA THR A 196 -37.00 -29.38 -16.95
C THR A 196 -37.45 -28.91 -15.57
N ALA A 197 -37.09 -27.69 -15.18
CA ALA A 197 -37.67 -27.00 -14.03
C ALA A 197 -38.79 -26.05 -14.50
N THR A 198 -40.00 -26.33 -14.02
CA THR A 198 -41.24 -25.60 -14.26
C THR A 198 -41.20 -24.21 -13.65
N ALA A 199 -41.54 -23.19 -14.44
CA ALA A 199 -41.70 -21.82 -13.97
C ALA A 199 -43.04 -21.64 -13.23
N THR A 200 -42.99 -21.19 -11.98
CA THR A 200 -44.14 -20.60 -11.28
C THR A 200 -44.03 -19.09 -11.29
N ALA A 201 -45.03 -18.45 -11.90
CA ALA A 201 -45.17 -17.01 -11.99
C ALA A 201 -45.48 -16.38 -10.62
N ALA A 202 -44.70 -15.39 -10.22
CA ALA A 202 -44.98 -14.55 -9.07
C ALA A 202 -45.98 -13.44 -9.45
N VAL A 203 -47.00 -13.29 -8.61
CA VAL A 203 -48.11 -12.34 -8.73
C VAL A 203 -47.64 -10.94 -8.33
N VAL A 204 -47.98 -9.95 -9.17
CA VAL A 204 -47.83 -8.52 -8.90
C VAL A 204 -48.94 -8.07 -7.95
N ALA A 205 -48.58 -7.51 -6.80
CA ALA A 205 -49.51 -6.81 -5.91
C ALA A 205 -49.30 -5.29 -6.01
N SER A 206 -50.40 -4.54 -6.11
CA SER A 206 -50.47 -3.07 -6.07
C SER A 206 -50.65 -2.56 -4.62
N PRO A 207 -50.37 -1.27 -4.37
CA PRO A 207 -50.03 -0.77 -3.04
C PRO A 207 -51.28 -0.46 -2.20
N ALA A 208 -51.26 -0.84 -0.93
CA ALA A 208 -52.20 -0.39 0.07
C ALA A 208 -51.45 -0.01 1.35
N ASP A 209 -51.66 1.25 1.76
CA ASP A 209 -51.52 1.85 3.09
C ASP A 209 -50.33 1.39 3.96
N ALA A 210 -49.23 2.13 3.85
CA ALA A 210 -48.11 2.07 4.78
C ALA A 210 -48.46 2.83 6.07
N GLU A 211 -48.46 2.11 7.20
CA GLU A 211 -48.43 2.67 8.55
C GLU A 211 -47.16 3.53 8.75
N PRO A 212 -47.21 4.57 9.61
CA PRO A 212 -46.09 5.48 9.79
C PRO A 212 -44.89 4.76 10.41
N THR A 213 -43.77 4.73 9.68
CA THR A 213 -42.44 4.35 10.16
C THR A 213 -42.05 5.16 11.40
N PRO A 214 -41.39 4.55 12.40
CA PRO A 214 -40.92 5.29 13.57
C PRO A 214 -39.91 6.37 13.16
N GLU A 215 -40.10 7.56 13.71
CA GLU A 215 -39.29 8.75 13.48
C GLU A 215 -37.85 8.47 13.93
N VAL A 216 -36.92 8.33 12.97
CA VAL A 216 -35.49 8.17 13.23
C VAL A 216 -34.99 9.46 13.90
N GLN A 217 -34.52 9.37 15.14
CA GLN A 217 -33.93 10.49 15.85
C GLN A 217 -32.71 11.01 15.08
N LEU A 218 -32.80 12.28 14.68
CA LEU A 218 -31.76 13.00 13.95
C LEU A 218 -30.52 13.21 14.83
N PRO A 219 -29.30 13.19 14.26
CA PRO A 219 -28.08 13.43 15.02
C PRO A 219 -28.03 14.87 15.56
N ASP A 220 -27.49 15.05 16.77
CA ASP A 220 -27.19 16.36 17.34
C ASP A 220 -26.11 17.06 16.50
N VAL A 221 -26.53 18.06 15.72
CA VAL A 221 -25.62 18.95 15.00
C VAL A 221 -25.13 20.02 15.99
N LEU A 222 -23.86 19.94 16.37
CA LEU A 222 -23.23 20.95 17.22
C LEU A 222 -23.00 22.25 16.42
N THR A 223 -23.95 23.19 16.49
CA THR A 223 -23.76 24.56 15.98
C THR A 223 -23.16 25.45 17.06
N HIS A 224 -21.97 26.01 16.83
CA HIS A 224 -21.46 27.08 17.68
C HIS A 224 -22.32 28.35 17.51
N THR A 225 -22.95 28.81 18.59
CA THR A 225 -23.51 30.17 18.68
C THR A 225 -22.37 31.12 19.12
N PRO A 226 -22.07 32.20 18.39
CA PRO A 226 -21.08 33.18 18.85
C PRO A 226 -21.56 33.85 20.14
N PRO A 227 -20.67 34.17 21.10
CA PRO A 227 -21.08 34.77 22.36
C PRO A 227 -21.69 36.16 22.14
N ALA A 228 -22.85 36.39 22.75
CA ALA A 228 -23.50 37.69 22.74
C ALA A 228 -22.62 38.76 23.40
N THR A 229 -22.49 39.91 22.74
CA THR A 229 -21.78 41.07 23.27
C THR A 229 -22.50 41.58 24.53
N PRO A 230 -21.83 41.66 25.70
CA PRO A 230 -22.46 42.16 26.91
C PRO A 230 -22.71 43.68 26.84
N PRO A 231 -23.70 44.21 27.57
CA PRO A 231 -24.07 45.63 27.51
C PRO A 231 -22.96 46.51 28.11
N GLN A 232 -22.77 47.67 27.48
CA GLN A 232 -21.79 48.68 27.88
C GLN A 232 -22.35 49.51 29.04
N GLU A 233 -21.89 49.23 30.28
CA GLU A 233 -22.17 50.07 31.44
C GLU A 233 -21.14 51.20 31.60
N ALA A 234 -21.65 52.36 31.99
CA ALA A 234 -20.91 53.60 32.12
C ALA A 234 -20.14 53.70 33.46
N GLY A 235 -18.84 53.99 33.36
CA GLY A 235 -18.04 54.85 34.25
C GLY A 235 -18.05 54.63 35.77
N ASN A 236 -16.89 54.26 36.32
CA ASN A 236 -16.43 54.79 37.62
C ASN A 236 -14.89 55.00 37.61
N PRO A 237 -14.35 56.17 38.02
CA PRO A 237 -12.94 56.52 37.83
C PRO A 237 -12.17 56.45 39.16
N TRP A 238 -11.67 55.28 39.56
CA TRP A 238 -10.47 55.13 40.43
C TRP A 238 -10.09 53.65 40.64
N ALA A 239 -9.19 53.12 39.80
CA ALA A 239 -8.23 52.05 40.15
C ALA A 239 -7.30 51.81 38.96
N ALA A 240 -5.99 51.89 39.19
CA ALA A 240 -4.93 51.70 38.21
C ALA A 240 -4.96 50.29 37.57
N PRO A 241 -4.34 50.09 36.38
CA PRO A 241 -4.43 48.82 35.67
C PRO A 241 -3.64 47.75 36.41
N THR A 242 -4.34 46.84 37.10
CA THR A 242 -3.77 45.53 37.38
C THR A 242 -3.60 44.86 36.03
N MET A 243 -2.34 44.69 35.60
CA MET A 243 -2.03 43.87 34.43
C MET A 243 -2.68 42.51 34.62
N ALA A 244 -3.73 42.26 33.84
CA ALA A 244 -4.20 40.90 33.64
C ALA A 244 -3.02 40.12 33.07
N LEU A 245 -2.52 39.17 33.84
CA LEU A 245 -1.54 38.20 33.36
C LEU A 245 -2.09 37.59 32.06
N PRO A 246 -1.29 37.50 30.99
CA PRO A 246 -1.74 36.83 29.79
C PRO A 246 -2.10 35.40 30.15
N MET A 247 -3.34 35.03 29.88
CA MET A 247 -3.79 33.65 29.90
C MET A 247 -2.82 32.90 28.99
N VAL A 248 -2.04 31.98 29.57
CA VAL A 248 -1.03 31.20 28.85
C VAL A 248 -1.75 30.45 27.74
N ALA A 249 -1.61 30.93 26.50
CA ALA A 249 -1.87 30.11 25.33
C ALA A 249 -0.97 28.89 25.48
N THR A 250 -1.54 27.70 25.63
CA THR A 250 -0.81 26.45 25.61
C THR A 250 0.11 26.44 24.39
N GLY A 251 1.42 26.44 24.64
CA GLY A 251 2.47 26.61 23.64
C GLY A 251 2.66 25.38 22.75
N LEU A 252 1.60 24.96 22.04
CA LEU A 252 1.69 23.92 21.04
C LEU A 252 2.44 24.48 19.82
N VAL A 253 3.66 24.01 19.62
CA VAL A 253 4.49 24.30 18.45
C VAL A 253 4.46 23.09 17.55
N ILE A 254 3.72 23.18 16.44
CA ILE A 254 3.71 22.13 15.40
C ILE A 254 4.96 22.35 14.54
N GLN A 255 5.86 21.38 14.49
CA GLN A 255 7.12 21.48 13.76
C GLN A 255 7.57 20.10 13.25
N PRO A 256 8.39 20.04 12.18
CA PRO A 256 8.92 18.79 11.68
C PRO A 256 9.67 17.99 12.75
N GLY A 257 9.51 16.67 12.73
CA GLY A 257 10.16 15.75 13.67
C GLY A 257 9.54 15.73 15.06
N MET A 258 8.29 16.16 15.21
CA MET A 258 7.61 16.04 16.50
C MET A 258 7.35 14.58 16.84
N GLU A 259 7.57 14.21 18.10
CA GLU A 259 7.26 12.87 18.59
C GLU A 259 5.81 12.80 19.07
N LEU A 260 5.07 11.86 18.48
CA LEU A 260 3.70 11.54 18.84
C LEU A 260 3.60 10.06 19.24
N PRO A 261 2.60 9.66 20.03
CA PRO A 261 2.51 8.29 20.52
C PRO A 261 2.29 7.31 19.36
N MET A 262 2.88 6.12 19.48
CA MET A 262 2.57 4.97 18.63
C MET A 262 1.37 4.20 19.20
N PRO A 263 0.55 3.54 18.36
CA PRO A 263 -0.37 2.50 18.82
C PRO A 263 0.40 1.38 19.53
N ASN A 264 -0.31 0.59 20.34
CA ASN A 264 0.31 -0.53 21.04
C ASN A 264 0.81 -1.61 20.06
N GLU A 265 2.09 -1.96 20.17
CA GLU A 265 2.78 -2.88 19.26
C GLU A 265 2.43 -4.36 19.50
N TYR A 266 1.92 -4.72 20.68
CA TYR A 266 1.62 -6.11 21.06
C TYR A 266 0.13 -6.46 20.88
N GLU A 267 -0.77 -5.53 21.17
CA GLU A 267 -2.21 -5.81 21.21
C GLU A 267 -2.79 -6.11 19.82
N GLY A 268 -2.28 -5.45 18.78
CA GLY A 268 -2.67 -5.70 17.39
C GLY A 268 -2.41 -7.14 16.96
N PRO A 269 -1.15 -7.61 16.98
CA PRO A 269 -0.81 -9.01 16.69
C PRO A 269 -1.55 -10.01 17.58
N GLN A 270 -1.62 -9.78 18.89
CA GLN A 270 -2.34 -10.67 19.80
C GLN A 270 -3.83 -10.79 19.47
N ALA A 271 -4.48 -9.69 19.07
CA ALA A 271 -5.87 -9.73 18.64
C ALA A 271 -6.05 -10.58 17.37
N VAL A 272 -5.11 -10.50 16.42
CA VAL A 272 -5.14 -11.31 15.19
C VAL A 272 -4.88 -12.79 15.49
N ASP A 273 -3.90 -13.11 16.35
CA ASP A 273 -3.64 -14.49 16.78
C ASP A 273 -4.86 -15.11 17.48
N ARG A 274 -5.56 -14.31 18.29
CA ARG A 274 -6.81 -14.72 18.95
C ARG A 274 -7.93 -15.03 17.95
N LEU A 275 -7.98 -14.41 16.77
CA LEU A 275 -9.02 -14.72 15.78
C LEU A 275 -8.99 -16.18 15.34
N ALA A 276 -7.80 -16.80 15.31
CA ALA A 276 -7.63 -18.22 14.97
C ALA A 276 -8.19 -19.17 16.04
N THR A 277 -8.44 -18.68 17.25
CA THR A 277 -9.01 -19.49 18.33
C THR A 277 -10.53 -19.37 18.42
N LEU A 278 -11.14 -18.39 17.75
CA LEU A 278 -12.59 -18.16 17.80
C LEU A 278 -13.37 -19.27 17.09
N ASP A 279 -14.59 -19.52 17.57
CA ASP A 279 -15.54 -20.45 16.95
C ASP A 279 -16.15 -19.86 15.65
N VAL A 280 -15.31 -19.69 14.63
CA VAL A 280 -15.67 -19.21 13.29
C VAL A 280 -15.35 -20.32 12.28
N PRO A 281 -16.34 -20.79 11.49
CA PRO A 281 -16.07 -21.77 10.45
C PRO A 281 -15.31 -21.16 9.27
N GLY A 282 -14.49 -21.97 8.59
CA GLY A 282 -13.82 -21.58 7.34
C GLY A 282 -12.50 -20.84 7.56
N ALA A 283 -12.18 -19.88 6.69
CA ALA A 283 -10.90 -19.17 6.67
C ALA A 283 -10.85 -17.90 7.56
N GLY A 284 -11.81 -17.73 8.48
CA GLY A 284 -11.89 -16.56 9.36
C GLY A 284 -12.45 -15.30 8.69
N LEU A 285 -11.99 -14.11 9.11
CA LEU A 285 -12.50 -12.82 8.63
C LEU A 285 -11.67 -12.27 7.44
N GLY A 286 -10.65 -13.01 6.99
CA GLY A 286 -9.87 -12.71 5.81
C GLY A 286 -9.17 -11.36 5.90
N VAL A 287 -9.34 -10.51 4.88
CA VAL A 287 -8.70 -9.16 4.86
C VAL A 287 -9.17 -8.25 6.01
N LEU A 288 -10.32 -8.57 6.62
CA LEU A 288 -10.90 -7.77 7.69
C LEU A 288 -10.23 -8.03 9.05
N ASP A 289 -9.40 -9.06 9.22
CA ASP A 289 -8.56 -9.26 10.42
C ASP A 289 -7.70 -8.01 10.70
N ARG A 290 -7.31 -7.29 9.64
CA ARG A 290 -6.56 -6.03 9.73
C ARG A 290 -7.31 -4.95 10.52
N VAL A 291 -8.64 -4.90 10.45
CA VAL A 291 -9.42 -3.93 11.22
C VAL A 291 -9.39 -4.27 12.71
N VAL A 292 -9.42 -5.56 13.04
CA VAL A 292 -9.32 -6.06 14.42
C VAL A 292 -7.95 -5.72 14.99
N GLY A 293 -6.87 -6.03 14.27
CA GLY A 293 -5.51 -5.70 14.69
C GLY A 293 -5.29 -4.19 14.86
N PHE A 294 -5.81 -3.37 13.93
CA PHE A 294 -5.74 -1.91 14.03
C PHE A 294 -6.53 -1.36 15.22
N ALA A 295 -7.77 -1.82 15.43
CA ALA A 295 -8.59 -1.42 16.56
C ALA A 295 -7.95 -1.84 17.89
N ALA A 296 -7.39 -3.04 17.97
CA ALA A 296 -6.70 -3.55 19.14
C ALA A 296 -5.46 -2.72 19.50
N ALA A 297 -4.62 -2.41 18.51
CA ALA A 297 -3.45 -1.57 18.70
C ALA A 297 -3.80 -0.15 19.16
N THR A 298 -4.86 0.44 18.61
CA THR A 298 -5.28 1.82 18.94
C THR A 298 -6.07 1.93 20.23
N GLN A 299 -6.80 0.88 20.64
CA GLN A 299 -7.50 0.79 21.93
C GLN A 299 -6.61 0.26 23.06
N GLY A 300 -5.47 -0.36 22.73
CA GLY A 300 -4.55 -0.94 23.71
C GLY A 300 -5.10 -2.20 24.37
N THR A 301 -5.82 -3.04 23.61
CA THR A 301 -6.39 -4.31 24.09
C THR A 301 -6.54 -5.33 22.97
N SER A 302 -6.25 -6.60 23.24
CA SER A 302 -6.36 -7.73 22.31
C SER A 302 -7.80 -8.17 22.02
N VAL A 303 -8.77 -7.57 22.74
CA VAL A 303 -10.22 -7.75 22.52
C VAL A 303 -10.84 -6.37 22.25
N PRO A 304 -10.65 -5.80 21.05
CA PRO A 304 -11.11 -4.45 20.74
C PRO A 304 -12.64 -4.37 20.74
N ALA A 305 -13.17 -3.29 21.29
CA ALA A 305 -14.58 -2.97 21.20
C ALA A 305 -14.93 -2.39 19.82
N ALA A 306 -16.19 -2.54 19.41
CA ALA A 306 -16.70 -1.83 18.23
C ALA A 306 -16.71 -0.31 18.48
N TRP A 307 -16.52 0.47 17.41
CA TRP A 307 -16.55 1.94 17.47
C TRP A 307 -17.98 2.47 17.53
N ASP A 308 -18.60 2.48 18.71
CA ASP A 308 -19.96 2.99 18.91
C ASP A 308 -20.04 4.52 18.71
N SER A 309 -19.07 5.26 19.20
CA SER A 309 -19.01 6.73 19.10
C SER A 309 -18.10 7.17 17.95
N VAL A 310 -18.72 7.56 16.82
CA VAL A 310 -18.00 8.00 15.61
C VAL A 310 -18.36 9.44 15.29
N ARG A 311 -17.36 10.24 14.89
CA ARG A 311 -17.55 11.61 14.42
C ARG A 311 -16.93 11.83 13.05
N VAL A 312 -17.76 12.26 12.12
CA VAL A 312 -17.37 12.73 10.79
C VAL A 312 -17.05 14.21 10.87
N LEU A 313 -15.84 14.59 10.47
CA LEU A 313 -15.46 15.97 10.23
C LEU A 313 -15.50 16.22 8.72
N LEU A 314 -16.51 16.96 8.27
CA LEU A 314 -16.64 17.38 6.87
C LEU A 314 -16.02 18.76 6.70
N LEU A 315 -14.82 18.81 6.11
CA LEU A 315 -14.08 20.05 5.88
C LEU A 315 -14.62 20.77 4.65
N HIS A 316 -15.10 21.99 4.84
CA HIS A 316 -15.61 22.84 3.77
C HIS A 316 -14.61 23.96 3.47
N GLY A 317 -13.94 23.86 2.32
CA GLY A 317 -12.92 24.81 1.87
C GLY A 317 -12.84 24.90 0.37
N ASP A 318 -13.04 26.10 -0.18
CA ASP A 318 -12.95 26.34 -1.61
C ASP A 318 -11.56 26.86 -2.00
N HIS A 319 -11.09 26.39 -3.16
CA HIS A 319 -9.89 26.85 -3.85
C HIS A 319 -10.27 27.72 -5.04
N ALA A 320 -9.67 28.90 -5.17
CA ALA A 320 -9.90 29.78 -6.31
C ALA A 320 -9.06 29.36 -7.54
N GLY A 321 -9.33 29.99 -8.69
CA GLY A 321 -8.54 29.78 -9.91
C GLY A 321 -8.89 28.50 -10.66
N GLY A 322 -7.95 28.05 -11.50
CA GLY A 322 -8.08 26.87 -12.35
C GLY A 322 -8.20 25.56 -11.57
N ALA A 323 -7.79 25.53 -10.29
CA ALA A 323 -8.06 24.39 -9.39
C ALA A 323 -9.55 24.07 -9.29
N SER A 324 -10.42 25.08 -9.33
CA SER A 324 -11.89 24.94 -9.27
C SER A 324 -12.58 24.71 -10.61
N ALA A 325 -11.84 24.55 -11.71
CA ALA A 325 -12.46 24.42 -13.03
C ALA A 325 -13.44 23.24 -13.09
N GLY A 326 -14.57 23.45 -13.76
CA GLY A 326 -15.67 22.47 -13.87
C GLY A 326 -16.51 22.30 -12.60
N THR A 327 -16.29 23.12 -11.57
CA THR A 327 -17.19 23.15 -10.40
C THR A 327 -18.29 24.19 -10.59
N VAL A 328 -19.50 23.86 -10.14
CA VAL A 328 -20.63 24.79 -10.15
C VAL A 328 -20.47 25.77 -8.99
N ALA A 329 -20.49 27.07 -9.29
CA ALA A 329 -20.32 28.12 -8.29
C ALA A 329 -21.37 28.02 -7.17
N GLY A 330 -20.92 27.97 -5.92
CA GLY A 330 -21.77 27.87 -4.73
C GLY A 330 -22.30 26.46 -4.41
N GLU A 331 -21.99 25.45 -5.23
CA GLU A 331 -22.43 24.07 -5.01
C GLU A 331 -21.80 23.44 -3.76
N SER A 332 -20.50 23.69 -3.52
CA SER A 332 -19.80 23.28 -2.29
C SER A 332 -20.49 23.86 -1.05
N ALA A 333 -20.72 25.17 -1.03
CA ALA A 333 -21.43 25.85 0.05
C ALA A 333 -22.85 25.32 0.25
N ARG A 334 -23.57 25.02 -0.83
CA ARG A 334 -24.92 24.41 -0.77
C ARG A 334 -24.86 23.02 -0.13
N ARG A 335 -23.91 22.16 -0.51
CA ARG A 335 -23.71 20.82 0.08
C ARG A 335 -23.33 20.92 1.56
N ALA A 336 -22.44 21.83 1.93
CA ALA A 336 -22.06 22.08 3.32
C ALA A 336 -23.26 22.58 4.15
N ALA A 337 -24.10 23.46 3.59
CA ALA A 337 -25.32 23.93 4.26
C ALA A 337 -26.35 22.79 4.44
N GLN A 338 -26.52 21.93 3.43
CA GLN A 338 -27.36 20.73 3.56
C GLN A 338 -26.83 19.80 4.66
N ALA A 339 -25.53 19.51 4.66
CA ALA A 339 -24.91 18.67 5.67
C ALA A 339 -25.12 19.22 7.09
N ARG A 340 -24.97 20.53 7.31
CA ARG A 340 -25.29 21.19 8.60
C ARG A 340 -26.76 21.07 8.98
N ALA A 341 -27.66 21.05 8.00
CA ALA A 341 -29.09 20.87 8.25
C ALA A 341 -29.49 19.38 8.42
N GLY A 342 -28.53 18.44 8.44
CA GLY A 342 -28.83 17.01 8.48
C GLY A 342 -29.41 16.47 7.16
N GLN A 343 -29.21 17.19 6.06
CA GLN A 343 -29.74 16.90 4.74
C GLN A 343 -28.62 16.51 3.75
N GLY A 344 -29.01 15.88 2.65
CA GLY A 344 -28.08 15.42 1.61
C GLY A 344 -27.49 14.04 1.90
N ALA A 345 -26.74 13.52 0.93
CA ALA A 345 -26.26 12.14 0.94
C ALA A 345 -25.34 11.84 2.15
N LEU A 346 -24.33 12.68 2.39
CA LEU A 346 -23.38 12.48 3.49
C LEU A 346 -24.04 12.52 4.87
N ALA A 347 -24.94 13.48 5.12
CA ALA A 347 -25.64 13.57 6.40
C ALA A 347 -26.59 12.38 6.62
N ARG A 348 -27.27 11.93 5.56
CA ARG A 348 -28.12 10.73 5.65
C ARG A 348 -27.28 9.48 5.91
N LEU A 349 -26.17 9.29 5.20
CA LEU A 349 -25.25 8.17 5.44
C LEU A 349 -24.68 8.20 6.85
N ALA A 350 -24.30 9.37 7.37
CA ALA A 350 -23.82 9.50 8.74
C ALA A 350 -24.90 9.09 9.75
N ALA A 351 -26.15 9.54 9.56
CA ALA A 351 -27.27 9.17 10.42
C ALA A 351 -27.57 7.66 10.38
N GLU A 352 -27.62 7.06 9.18
CA GLU A 352 -27.85 5.61 9.02
C GLU A 352 -26.73 4.78 9.64
N SER A 353 -25.49 5.23 9.54
CA SER A 353 -24.34 4.58 10.16
C SER A 353 -24.16 4.95 11.64
N GLY A 354 -25.09 5.68 12.27
CA GLY A 354 -25.00 6.07 13.68
C GLY A 354 -23.75 6.88 14.01
N ALA A 355 -23.33 7.77 13.11
CA ALA A 355 -22.19 8.66 13.27
C ALA A 355 -22.65 10.12 13.39
N SER A 356 -22.01 10.87 14.28
CA SER A 356 -22.20 12.32 14.38
C SER A 356 -21.50 13.04 13.22
N LEU A 357 -22.08 14.12 12.70
CA LEU A 357 -21.50 14.90 11.61
C LEU A 357 -21.26 16.35 12.06
N GLN A 358 -20.02 16.81 11.92
CA GLN A 358 -19.62 18.18 12.16
C GLN A 358 -19.03 18.78 10.87
N VAL A 359 -19.68 19.82 10.36
CA VAL A 359 -19.16 20.58 9.21
C VAL A 359 -18.22 21.67 9.72
N VAL A 360 -17.03 21.74 9.13
CA VAL A 360 -15.95 22.63 9.56
C VAL A 360 -15.59 23.55 8.41
N ASP A 361 -15.84 24.85 8.55
CA ASP A 361 -15.38 25.84 7.57
C ASP A 361 -13.88 26.07 7.70
N THR A 362 -13.17 25.94 6.59
CA THR A 362 -11.74 26.20 6.51
C THR A 362 -11.48 27.51 5.76
N PRO A 363 -10.31 28.14 5.94
CA PRO A 363 -9.95 29.33 5.17
C PRO A 363 -10.06 29.06 3.66
N ALA A 364 -10.65 29.99 2.91
CA ALA A 364 -10.65 29.92 1.46
C ALA A 364 -9.22 30.07 0.92
N SER A 365 -8.88 29.29 -0.10
CA SER A 365 -7.55 29.23 -0.67
C SER A 365 -7.45 30.08 -1.93
N ALA A 366 -6.37 30.85 -2.05
CA ALA A 366 -6.10 31.65 -3.25
C ALA A 366 -5.71 30.77 -4.47
N PRO A 367 -5.73 31.32 -5.70
CA PRO A 367 -5.32 30.60 -6.91
C PRO A 367 -3.85 30.16 -6.83
N ILE A 368 -3.63 28.86 -6.64
CA ILE A 368 -2.32 28.27 -6.37
C ILE A 368 -1.33 28.42 -7.53
N GLU A 369 -1.84 28.56 -8.75
CA GLU A 369 -1.07 28.81 -9.96
C GLU A 369 -0.44 30.21 -9.99
N ASP A 370 -1.05 31.19 -9.34
CA ASP A 370 -0.63 32.60 -9.37
C ASP A 370 0.11 33.02 -8.10
N GLN A 371 -0.32 32.53 -6.94
CA GLN A 371 0.16 32.98 -5.63
C GLN A 371 0.00 31.88 -4.56
N PRO A 372 0.58 32.04 -3.36
CA PRO A 372 0.38 31.09 -2.27
C PRO A 372 -1.10 30.94 -1.92
N ALA A 373 -1.55 29.69 -1.70
CA ALA A 373 -2.90 29.34 -1.26
C ALA A 373 -3.29 30.05 0.04
N LEU A 374 -2.35 30.11 0.99
CA LEU A 374 -2.52 30.69 2.33
C LEU A 374 -1.28 31.48 2.74
N THR A 375 -1.46 32.40 3.67
CA THR A 375 -0.34 33.01 4.40
C THR A 375 0.22 32.05 5.47
N PRO A 376 1.48 32.21 5.90
CA PRO A 376 2.06 31.39 6.98
C PRO A 376 1.23 31.42 8.28
N ASP A 377 0.66 32.58 8.63
CA ASP A 377 -0.19 32.72 9.83
C ASP A 377 -1.51 31.96 9.68
N GLN A 378 -2.08 31.93 8.47
CA GLN A 378 -3.27 31.13 8.18
C GLN A 378 -2.99 29.63 8.27
N VAL A 379 -1.82 29.17 7.79
CA VAL A 379 -1.41 27.76 7.93
C VAL A 379 -1.28 27.38 9.39
N GLU A 380 -0.57 28.19 10.18
CA GLU A 380 -0.40 27.92 11.62
C GLU A 380 -1.75 27.92 12.36
N SER A 381 -2.64 28.85 12.03
CA SER A 381 -3.99 28.93 12.60
C SER A 381 -4.85 27.72 12.21
N ALA A 382 -4.78 27.28 10.95
CA ALA A 382 -5.51 26.12 10.44
C ALA A 382 -5.04 24.80 11.09
N LEU A 383 -3.72 24.61 11.21
CA LEU A 383 -3.14 23.45 11.90
C LEU A 383 -3.58 23.38 13.37
N ARG A 384 -3.51 24.51 14.10
CA ARG A 384 -3.99 24.58 15.49
C ARG A 384 -5.49 24.39 15.60
N TYR A 385 -6.27 24.82 14.60
CA TYR A 385 -7.71 24.59 14.59
C TYR A 385 -8.03 23.10 14.42
N GLY A 386 -7.41 22.44 13.45
CA GLY A 386 -7.51 20.99 13.26
C GLY A 386 -7.15 20.20 14.52
N TRP A 387 -6.04 20.57 15.17
CA TRP A 387 -5.62 19.94 16.42
C TRP A 387 -6.69 20.05 17.51
N ARG A 388 -7.26 21.24 17.71
CA ARG A 388 -8.33 21.46 18.70
C ARG A 388 -9.60 20.67 18.38
N LEU A 389 -9.94 20.47 17.09
CA LEU A 389 -11.09 19.65 16.70
C LEU A 389 -10.90 18.18 17.13
N ALA A 390 -9.68 17.66 16.99
CA ALA A 390 -9.36 16.32 17.46
C ALA A 390 -9.37 16.21 19.00
N GLU A 391 -8.87 17.22 19.71
CA GLU A 391 -8.98 17.29 21.18
C GLU A 391 -10.44 17.30 21.64
N GLN A 392 -11.28 18.12 21.01
CA GLN A 392 -12.72 18.18 21.31
C GLN A 392 -13.42 16.85 21.04
N ALA A 393 -13.01 16.12 20.00
CA ALA A 393 -13.55 14.79 19.72
C ALA A 393 -13.11 13.77 20.80
N ALA A 394 -11.83 13.76 21.16
CA ALA A 394 -11.30 12.89 22.20
C ALA A 394 -11.98 13.14 23.56
N ASP A 395 -12.13 14.41 23.94
CA ASP A 395 -12.76 14.81 25.21
C ASP A 395 -14.26 14.48 25.24
N ALA A 396 -14.90 14.41 24.07
CA ALA A 396 -16.28 13.94 23.92
C ALA A 396 -16.41 12.40 23.87
N GLY A 397 -15.31 11.65 24.03
CA GLY A 397 -15.32 10.19 23.99
C GLY A 397 -15.55 9.61 22.59
N VAL A 398 -15.18 10.34 21.54
CA VAL A 398 -15.19 9.80 20.16
C VAL A 398 -14.13 8.71 20.05
N GLN A 399 -14.54 7.53 19.59
CA GLN A 399 -13.66 6.36 19.46
C GLN A 399 -13.06 6.23 18.05
N LEU A 400 -13.65 6.89 17.05
CA LEU A 400 -13.13 6.94 15.68
C LEU A 400 -13.54 8.27 15.02
N LEU A 401 -12.57 8.93 14.40
CA LEU A 401 -12.82 10.07 13.52
C LEU A 401 -12.93 9.61 12.07
N VAL A 402 -13.81 10.24 11.30
CA VAL A 402 -13.86 10.12 9.84
C VAL A 402 -13.52 11.47 9.24
N LEU A 403 -12.53 11.52 8.36
CA LEU A 403 -12.20 12.73 7.62
C LEU A 403 -12.84 12.70 6.23
N GLY A 404 -13.62 13.73 5.93
CA GLY A 404 -14.11 14.01 4.59
C GLY A 404 -13.96 15.48 4.27
N ALA A 405 -14.02 15.82 2.99
CA ALA A 405 -13.98 17.19 2.52
C ALA A 405 -15.06 17.45 1.46
N CYS A 406 -15.49 18.70 1.37
CA CYS A 406 -16.28 19.18 0.25
C CYS A 406 -15.86 20.60 -0.10
N GLY A 407 -15.46 20.83 -1.34
CA GLY A 407 -15.05 22.16 -1.75
C GLY A 407 -14.73 22.20 -3.23
N ALA A 408 -14.84 23.38 -3.81
CA ALA A 408 -14.42 23.60 -5.17
C ALA A 408 -12.88 23.49 -5.25
N GLY A 409 -12.36 22.58 -6.07
CA GLY A 409 -10.93 22.44 -6.34
C GLY A 409 -10.09 21.76 -5.26
N THR A 410 -10.69 21.19 -4.21
CA THR A 410 -9.98 20.45 -3.13
C THR A 410 -9.18 19.28 -3.68
N GLU A 411 -9.73 18.53 -4.64
CA GLU A 411 -9.04 17.43 -5.31
C GLU A 411 -7.79 17.91 -6.08
N ALA A 412 -7.85 19.09 -6.69
CA ALA A 412 -6.72 19.65 -7.43
C ALA A 412 -5.62 20.12 -6.49
N ALA A 413 -5.98 20.72 -5.36
CA ALA A 413 -5.03 21.08 -4.31
C ALA A 413 -4.37 19.84 -3.68
N ALA A 414 -5.16 18.81 -3.37
CA ALA A 414 -4.64 17.53 -2.92
C ALA A 414 -3.67 16.90 -3.93
N ALA A 415 -4.02 16.91 -5.23
CA ALA A 415 -3.13 16.46 -6.30
C ALA A 415 -1.84 17.28 -6.37
N ALA A 416 -1.89 18.60 -6.14
CA ALA A 416 -0.70 19.45 -6.09
C ALA A 416 0.21 19.09 -4.91
N VAL A 417 -0.37 18.82 -3.73
CA VAL A 417 0.38 18.35 -2.55
C VAL A 417 1.05 17.01 -2.84
N LEU A 418 0.34 16.05 -3.44
CA LEU A 418 0.89 14.75 -3.81
C LEU A 418 2.01 14.89 -4.85
N ALA A 419 1.83 15.73 -5.87
CA ALA A 419 2.86 15.97 -6.87
C ALA A 419 4.14 16.56 -6.25
N ALA A 420 4.00 17.49 -5.30
CA ALA A 420 5.14 18.10 -4.61
C ALA A 420 5.85 17.14 -3.64
N THR A 421 5.11 16.27 -2.97
CA THR A 421 5.61 15.38 -1.90
C THR A 421 6.07 14.02 -2.42
N ALA A 422 5.39 13.47 -3.44
CA ALA A 422 5.65 12.15 -4.01
C ALA A 422 6.28 12.20 -5.42
N GLY A 423 6.49 13.39 -6.00
CA GLY A 423 7.06 13.53 -7.34
C GLY A 423 6.15 13.06 -8.46
N ALA A 424 4.84 13.04 -8.22
CA ALA A 424 3.84 12.58 -9.18
C ALA A 424 3.59 13.61 -10.29
N GLU A 425 3.36 13.13 -11.51
CA GLU A 425 2.92 13.98 -12.61
C GLU A 425 1.43 14.37 -12.41
N PRO A 426 1.04 15.66 -12.52
CA PRO A 426 -0.32 16.10 -12.23
C PRO A 426 -1.42 15.32 -12.98
N PRO A 427 -1.28 15.00 -14.29
CA PRO A 427 -2.27 14.19 -15.02
C PRO A 427 -2.45 12.77 -14.47
N ALA A 428 -1.46 12.23 -13.75
CA ALA A 428 -1.49 10.88 -13.20
C ALA A 428 -2.19 10.81 -11.83
N VAL A 429 -2.37 11.94 -11.14
CA VAL A 429 -2.97 12.01 -9.79
C VAL A 429 -4.28 12.77 -9.73
N LEU A 430 -4.60 13.60 -10.73
CA LEU A 430 -5.89 14.30 -10.83
C LEU A 430 -7.02 13.34 -11.24
N GLY A 431 -8.09 13.31 -10.43
CA GLY A 431 -9.35 12.67 -10.79
C GLY A 431 -9.98 13.30 -12.02
N ARG A 432 -10.82 12.54 -12.76
CA ARG A 432 -11.58 13.08 -13.89
C ARG A 432 -12.64 14.04 -13.38
N VAL A 433 -12.84 15.15 -14.09
CA VAL A 433 -13.94 16.08 -13.78
C VAL A 433 -15.21 15.54 -14.39
N ILE A 434 -16.24 15.35 -13.57
CA ILE A 434 -17.54 14.83 -13.99
C ILE A 434 -18.57 15.95 -13.82
N THR A 435 -19.34 16.19 -14.88
CA THR A 435 -20.46 17.15 -14.89
C THR A 435 -21.66 16.62 -14.12
N ASP A 436 -22.63 17.48 -13.80
CA ASP A 436 -23.87 17.06 -13.13
C ASP A 436 -24.68 16.04 -13.96
N SER A 437 -24.46 15.96 -15.28
CA SER A 437 -25.06 14.95 -16.17
C SER A 437 -24.30 13.62 -16.21
N GLY A 438 -23.19 13.50 -15.46
CA GLY A 438 -22.36 12.30 -15.43
C GLY A 438 -21.36 12.18 -16.59
N GLU A 439 -21.19 13.23 -17.38
CA GLU A 439 -20.25 13.27 -18.52
C GLU A 439 -18.87 13.78 -18.07
N ILE A 440 -17.80 13.27 -18.69
CA ILE A 440 -16.44 13.72 -18.43
C ILE A 440 -16.21 15.10 -19.06
N ASP A 441 -15.80 16.07 -18.25
CA ASP A 441 -15.37 17.41 -18.70
C ASP A 441 -13.84 17.46 -18.83
N ASP A 442 -13.34 17.04 -19.98
CA ASP A 442 -11.90 17.09 -20.28
C ASP A 442 -11.34 18.52 -20.29
N ALA A 443 -12.16 19.53 -20.66
CA ALA A 443 -11.70 20.91 -20.70
C ALA A 443 -11.44 21.45 -19.30
N ALA A 444 -12.37 21.22 -18.37
CA ALA A 444 -12.16 21.52 -16.96
C ALA A 444 -10.98 20.74 -16.37
N TRP A 445 -10.87 19.44 -16.69
CA TRP A 445 -9.74 18.63 -16.25
C TRP A 445 -8.39 19.15 -16.74
N MET A 446 -8.29 19.57 -18.00
CA MET A 446 -7.08 20.19 -18.57
C MET A 446 -6.73 21.50 -17.85
N ILE A 447 -7.72 22.31 -17.49
CA ILE A 447 -7.50 23.55 -16.73
C ILE A 447 -6.98 23.23 -15.32
N ARG A 448 -7.54 22.23 -14.62
CA ARG A 448 -7.03 21.77 -13.32
C ARG A 448 -5.58 21.27 -13.44
N CYS A 449 -5.27 20.47 -14.46
CA CYS A 449 -3.91 20.01 -14.75
C CYS A 449 -2.94 21.17 -14.97
N ALA A 450 -3.34 22.19 -15.75
CA ALA A 450 -2.53 23.37 -16.00
C ALA A 450 -2.26 24.16 -14.72
N ALA A 451 -3.30 24.37 -13.89
CA ALA A 451 -3.17 25.08 -12.61
C ALA A 451 -2.19 24.38 -11.67
N VAL A 452 -2.31 23.06 -11.49
CA VAL A 452 -1.38 22.28 -10.65
C VAL A 452 0.04 22.34 -11.19
N ARG A 453 0.23 22.16 -12.51
CA ARG A 453 1.55 22.26 -13.16
C ARG A 453 2.17 23.64 -12.96
N ASP A 454 1.42 24.71 -13.14
CA ASP A 454 1.92 26.08 -13.00
C ASP A 454 2.26 26.40 -11.54
N ALA A 455 1.45 25.92 -10.59
CA ALA A 455 1.75 26.00 -9.16
C ALA A 455 3.06 25.28 -8.79
N LEU A 456 3.28 24.06 -9.31
CA LEU A 456 4.55 23.32 -9.12
C LEU A 456 5.74 24.04 -9.76
N HIS A 457 5.56 24.65 -10.93
CA HIS A 457 6.61 25.44 -11.57
C HIS A 457 6.99 26.68 -10.75
N ARG A 458 5.98 27.39 -10.23
CA ARG A 458 6.13 28.58 -9.38
C ARG A 458 6.90 28.23 -8.11
N THR A 459 6.58 27.10 -7.49
CA THR A 459 7.11 26.66 -6.20
C THR A 459 8.38 25.82 -6.29
N ARG A 460 8.89 25.51 -7.49
CA ARG A 460 10.07 24.64 -7.69
C ARG A 460 11.35 25.09 -6.96
N ARG A 461 11.45 26.38 -6.60
CA ARG A 461 12.58 26.97 -5.86
C ARG A 461 12.24 27.27 -4.40
N SER A 462 10.98 27.10 -4.00
CA SER A 462 10.52 27.27 -2.63
C SER A 462 11.00 26.11 -1.77
N SER A 463 11.03 26.33 -0.45
CA SER A 463 11.23 25.26 0.52
C SER A 463 10.14 24.19 0.37
N ARG A 464 10.53 22.92 0.48
CA ARG A 464 9.60 21.78 0.49
C ARG A 464 9.19 21.36 1.90
N GLY A 465 9.26 22.28 2.86
CA GLY A 465 8.79 22.04 4.22
C GLY A 465 7.28 21.80 4.24
N ALA A 466 6.80 20.96 5.15
CA ALA A 466 5.38 20.61 5.26
C ALA A 466 4.45 21.84 5.33
N LYS A 467 4.82 22.86 6.12
CA LYS A 467 4.05 24.11 6.22
C LYS A 467 4.11 24.96 4.95
N ASP A 468 5.24 24.93 4.25
CA ASP A 468 5.40 25.65 2.98
C ASP A 468 4.53 24.99 1.91
N ILE A 469 4.45 23.65 1.87
CA ILE A 469 3.56 22.92 0.96
C ILE A 469 2.10 23.27 1.23
N LEU A 470 1.68 23.35 2.50
CA LEU A 470 0.34 23.79 2.86
C LEU A 470 0.06 25.23 2.44
N ALA A 471 1.02 26.13 2.65
CA ALA A 471 0.91 27.55 2.29
C ALA A 471 0.84 27.76 0.78
N GLU A 472 1.63 27.00 0.02
CA GLU A 472 1.84 27.23 -1.40
C GLU A 472 0.85 26.48 -2.29
N LEU A 473 0.49 25.25 -1.92
CA LEU A 473 -0.26 24.31 -2.76
C LEU A 473 -1.50 23.72 -2.08
N GLY A 474 -1.41 23.44 -0.78
CA GLY A 474 -2.40 22.63 -0.07
C GLY A 474 -3.69 23.35 0.27
N GLY A 475 -3.63 24.54 0.88
CA GLY A 475 -4.83 25.30 1.27
C GLY A 475 -5.44 24.95 2.63
N GLY A 476 -6.59 25.58 2.92
CA GLY A 476 -7.20 25.58 4.26
C GLY A 476 -7.72 24.22 4.71
N ASP A 477 -8.35 23.49 3.80
CA ASP A 477 -8.89 22.14 3.98
C ASP A 477 -7.77 21.13 4.32
N VAL A 478 -6.71 21.09 3.51
CA VAL A 478 -5.57 20.19 3.76
C VAL A 478 -4.84 20.58 5.05
N ALA A 479 -4.70 21.88 5.36
CA ALA A 479 -4.07 22.35 6.59
C ALA A 479 -4.86 21.99 7.85
N VAL A 480 -6.19 22.16 7.83
CA VAL A 480 -7.05 21.73 8.95
C VAL A 480 -7.04 20.21 9.08
N ALA A 481 -7.18 19.47 7.99
CA ALA A 481 -7.09 18.00 8.00
C ALA A 481 -5.75 17.51 8.60
N THR A 482 -4.64 18.14 8.22
CA THR A 482 -3.31 17.82 8.77
C THR A 482 -3.28 18.06 10.28
N GLY A 483 -3.84 19.19 10.74
CA GLY A 483 -3.98 19.48 12.16
C GLY A 483 -4.82 18.43 12.91
N VAL A 484 -5.92 17.97 12.30
CA VAL A 484 -6.77 16.90 12.87
C VAL A 484 -5.97 15.61 13.03
N LEU A 485 -5.21 15.19 12.01
CA LEU A 485 -4.41 13.96 12.10
C LEU A 485 -3.37 14.02 13.22
N LEU A 486 -2.66 15.14 13.34
CA LEU A 486 -1.66 15.33 14.38
C LEU A 486 -2.30 15.36 15.77
N GLY A 487 -3.42 16.08 15.93
CA GLY A 487 -4.15 16.14 17.19
C GLY A 487 -4.78 14.79 17.58
N ALA A 488 -5.34 14.06 16.61
CA ALA A 488 -5.93 12.74 16.82
C ALA A 488 -4.86 11.74 17.27
N THR A 489 -3.70 11.75 16.61
CA THR A 489 -2.51 10.97 17.01
C THR A 489 -2.10 11.32 18.44
N ALA A 490 -1.95 12.61 18.77
CA ALA A 490 -1.59 13.06 20.12
C ALA A 490 -2.59 12.62 21.20
N ARG A 491 -3.88 12.54 20.84
CA ARG A 491 -4.97 12.13 21.74
C ARG A 491 -5.31 10.64 21.65
N ARG A 492 -4.55 9.86 20.87
CA ARG A 492 -4.76 8.42 20.66
C ARG A 492 -6.15 8.09 20.12
N VAL A 493 -6.64 8.89 19.17
CA VAL A 493 -7.91 8.66 18.48
C VAL A 493 -7.63 8.18 17.05
N PRO A 494 -8.09 7.00 16.64
CA PRO A 494 -7.91 6.53 15.27
C PRO A 494 -8.73 7.38 14.28
N VAL A 495 -8.22 7.48 13.05
CA VAL A 495 -8.84 8.24 11.97
C VAL A 495 -9.05 7.36 10.74
N LEU A 496 -10.28 7.30 10.25
CA LEU A 496 -10.65 6.71 8.98
C LEU A 496 -10.52 7.79 7.89
N LEU A 497 -9.55 7.61 7.00
CA LEU A 497 -9.32 8.49 5.86
C LEU A 497 -10.25 8.11 4.70
N ASP A 498 -10.76 9.14 4.04
CA ASP A 498 -11.47 9.03 2.78
C ASP A 498 -11.12 10.23 1.89
N GLY A 499 -11.14 10.00 0.58
CA GLY A 499 -10.91 11.04 -0.41
C GLY A 499 -9.48 11.59 -0.50
N PRO A 500 -9.18 12.37 -1.55
CA PRO A 500 -7.84 12.89 -1.79
C PRO A 500 -7.38 13.88 -0.70
N VAL A 501 -8.28 14.63 -0.05
CA VAL A 501 -7.87 15.62 0.98
C VAL A 501 -7.32 14.92 2.22
N GLY A 502 -7.98 13.85 2.69
CA GLY A 502 -7.52 13.07 3.84
C GLY A 502 -6.13 12.46 3.60
N LEU A 503 -5.88 11.96 2.39
CA LEU A 503 -4.61 11.38 2.00
C LEU A 503 -3.51 12.44 1.80
N ALA A 504 -3.83 13.60 1.22
CA ALA A 504 -2.90 14.73 1.13
C ALA A 504 -2.49 15.23 2.52
N ALA A 505 -3.44 15.30 3.46
CA ALA A 505 -3.14 15.59 4.86
C ALA A 505 -2.26 14.51 5.51
N GLY A 506 -2.51 13.24 5.19
CA GLY A 506 -1.64 12.12 5.57
C GLY A 506 -0.19 12.33 5.13
N MET A 507 0.02 12.69 3.87
CA MET A 507 1.35 12.99 3.29
C MET A 507 2.07 14.12 4.03
N VAL A 508 1.38 15.22 4.31
CA VAL A 508 1.94 16.36 5.05
C VAL A 508 2.19 15.99 6.52
N SER A 509 1.27 15.27 7.14
CA SER A 509 1.40 14.85 8.54
C SER A 509 2.58 13.89 8.74
N ARG A 510 2.89 13.03 7.76
CA ARG A 510 4.07 12.15 7.78
C ARG A 510 5.37 12.93 7.93
N ASP A 511 5.48 14.05 7.22
CA ASP A 511 6.68 14.89 7.23
C ASP A 511 6.78 15.74 8.52
N LEU A 512 5.66 15.95 9.22
CA LEU A 512 5.62 16.61 10.53
C LEU A 512 5.85 15.62 11.68
N ALA A 513 5.13 14.50 11.68
CA ALA A 513 5.15 13.44 12.67
C ALA A 513 4.88 12.08 11.99
N GLY A 514 5.94 11.32 11.73
CA GLY A 514 5.85 10.04 11.01
C GLY A 514 4.94 9.00 11.68
N GLN A 515 4.66 9.15 12.98
CA GLN A 515 3.77 8.30 13.76
C GLN A 515 2.30 8.43 13.36
N ALA A 516 1.88 9.57 12.79
CA ALA A 516 0.47 9.85 12.49
C ALA A 516 -0.16 8.82 11.53
N ARG A 517 0.63 8.27 10.59
CA ARG A 517 0.15 7.25 9.65
C ARG A 517 -0.36 5.98 10.35
N HIS A 518 0.19 5.63 11.52
CA HIS A 518 -0.19 4.42 12.26
C HIS A 518 -1.53 4.56 12.98
N TRP A 519 -2.06 5.78 13.08
CA TRP A 519 -3.40 6.08 13.59
C TRP A 519 -4.43 6.21 12.48
N CYS A 520 -4.02 6.01 11.23
CA CYS A 520 -4.88 6.15 10.06
C CYS A 520 -5.25 4.78 9.48
N LEU A 521 -6.48 4.67 9.02
CA LEU A 521 -6.96 3.54 8.24
C LEU A 521 -7.64 4.06 6.97
N LEU A 522 -7.47 3.36 5.85
CA LEU A 522 -8.12 3.71 4.58
C LEU A 522 -9.27 2.75 4.32
N ALA A 523 -10.49 3.28 4.24
CA ALA A 523 -11.66 2.47 3.94
C ALA A 523 -11.60 1.91 2.51
N ASP A 524 -11.44 2.79 1.54
CA ASP A 524 -11.51 2.52 0.11
C ASP A 524 -10.71 3.57 -0.64
N HIS A 525 -10.24 3.25 -1.85
CA HIS A 525 -9.55 4.24 -2.69
C HIS A 525 -10.43 4.87 -3.78
N GLY A 526 -11.67 4.40 -3.97
CA GLY A 526 -12.69 4.96 -4.88
C GLY A 526 -12.30 4.98 -6.36
N ARG A 527 -11.28 4.20 -6.77
CA ARG A 527 -10.51 4.37 -8.02
C ARG A 527 -9.89 5.76 -8.23
N HIS A 528 -9.85 6.62 -7.20
CA HIS A 528 -9.25 7.94 -7.31
C HIS A 528 -7.72 7.81 -7.39
N PRO A 529 -7.06 8.35 -8.43
CA PRO A 529 -5.64 8.14 -8.66
C PRO A 529 -4.75 8.73 -7.55
N ALA A 530 -5.04 9.95 -7.07
CA ALA A 530 -4.36 10.52 -5.90
C ALA A 530 -4.45 9.61 -4.67
N VAL A 531 -5.65 9.10 -4.36
CA VAL A 531 -5.85 8.27 -3.16
C VAL A 531 -5.03 6.99 -3.25
N ARG A 532 -4.99 6.32 -4.41
CA ARG A 532 -4.15 5.12 -4.62
C ARG A 532 -2.67 5.41 -4.42
N LEU A 533 -2.14 6.44 -5.08
CA LEU A 533 -0.72 6.76 -4.97
C LEU A 533 -0.33 7.15 -3.54
N ALA A 534 -1.12 8.01 -2.89
CA ALA A 534 -0.84 8.40 -1.52
C ALA A 534 -0.99 7.23 -0.53
N ALA A 535 -1.95 6.35 -0.76
CA ALA A 535 -2.12 5.13 0.03
C ALA A 535 -0.86 4.24 -0.05
N ASP A 536 -0.32 4.03 -1.26
CA ASP A 536 0.91 3.28 -1.47
C ASP A 536 2.10 3.94 -0.75
N VAL A 537 2.25 5.26 -0.86
CA VAL A 537 3.34 6.01 -0.21
C VAL A 537 3.22 6.04 1.31
N LEU A 538 2.00 6.05 1.85
CA LEU A 538 1.74 6.01 3.29
C LEU A 538 1.75 4.57 3.86
N GLY A 539 1.77 3.55 3.01
CA GLY A 539 1.65 2.14 3.42
C GLY A 539 0.24 1.79 3.94
N LEU A 540 -0.79 2.49 3.45
CA LEU A 540 -2.18 2.27 3.83
C LEU A 540 -2.87 1.38 2.81
N THR A 541 -2.93 0.06 3.04
CA THR A 541 -3.70 -0.82 2.17
C THR A 541 -5.21 -0.63 2.42
N PRO A 542 -6.03 -0.28 1.42
CA PRO A 542 -7.48 -0.14 1.53
C PRO A 542 -8.13 -1.41 2.08
N LEU A 543 -9.24 -1.28 2.83
CA LEU A 543 -10.01 -2.43 3.30
C LEU A 543 -10.98 -2.97 2.25
N LEU A 544 -11.52 -2.10 1.41
CA LEU A 544 -12.56 -2.40 0.43
C LEU A 544 -12.21 -1.83 -0.97
N ASP A 545 -12.95 -2.29 -1.99
CA ASP A 545 -12.94 -1.76 -3.38
C ASP A 545 -14.41 -1.60 -3.88
N LEU A 546 -15.13 -0.68 -3.27
CA LEU A 546 -16.54 -0.32 -3.52
C LEU A 546 -16.71 0.60 -4.72
N ARG A 547 -15.68 1.39 -5.05
CA ARG A 547 -15.66 2.28 -6.24
C ARG A 547 -16.81 3.30 -6.26
N LEU A 548 -17.19 3.83 -5.09
CA LEU A 548 -18.24 4.84 -4.98
C LEU A 548 -17.73 6.22 -5.41
N ASP A 549 -18.66 7.02 -5.88
CA ASP A 549 -18.44 8.41 -6.30
C ASP A 549 -19.50 9.32 -5.66
N LEU A 550 -19.66 9.21 -4.33
CA LEU A 550 -20.67 9.93 -3.54
C LEU A 550 -20.09 11.17 -2.82
N GLY A 551 -18.82 11.48 -3.06
CA GLY A 551 -18.04 12.51 -2.37
C GLY A 551 -17.18 11.97 -1.23
N GLU A 552 -16.27 12.81 -0.72
CA GLU A 552 -15.32 12.43 0.33
C GLU A 552 -16.02 12.21 1.68
N GLY A 553 -15.70 11.10 2.34
CA GLY A 553 -16.31 10.65 3.59
C GLY A 553 -17.40 9.58 3.40
N ALA A 554 -17.93 9.43 2.18
CA ALA A 554 -18.99 8.45 1.90
C ALA A 554 -18.48 7.01 1.91
N ASN A 555 -17.28 6.73 1.40
CA ASN A 555 -16.71 5.38 1.41
C ASN A 555 -16.50 4.90 2.85
N ALA A 556 -15.97 5.79 3.68
CA ALA A 556 -15.78 5.53 5.11
C ALA A 556 -17.11 5.23 5.82
N LEU A 557 -18.16 6.01 5.54
CA LEU A 557 -19.48 5.82 6.14
C LEU A 557 -20.19 4.54 5.68
N VAL A 558 -20.02 4.15 4.42
CA VAL A 558 -20.57 2.89 3.88
C VAL A 558 -19.81 1.67 4.44
N ALA A 559 -18.50 1.80 4.66
CA ALA A 559 -17.69 0.75 5.27
C ALA A 559 -18.00 0.57 6.76
N LEU A 560 -18.35 1.63 7.48
CA LEU A 560 -18.43 1.65 8.94
C LEU A 560 -19.33 0.55 9.55
N PRO A 561 -20.55 0.26 9.06
CA PRO A 561 -21.37 -0.82 9.59
C PRO A 561 -20.68 -2.19 9.52
N LEU A 562 -20.01 -2.49 8.40
CA LEU A 562 -19.23 -3.72 8.23
C LEU A 562 -18.09 -3.79 9.24
N LEU A 563 -17.32 -2.71 9.41
CA LEU A 563 -16.20 -2.67 10.35
C LEU A 563 -16.68 -2.89 11.79
N ARG A 564 -17.81 -2.28 12.19
CA ARG A 564 -18.43 -2.51 13.50
C ARG A 564 -18.87 -3.95 13.69
N SER A 565 -19.49 -4.57 12.68
CA SER A 565 -19.89 -5.98 12.75
C SER A 565 -18.70 -6.90 12.95
N VAL A 566 -17.59 -6.65 12.25
CA VAL A 566 -16.34 -7.41 12.41
C VAL A 566 -15.79 -7.28 13.83
N LEU A 567 -15.70 -6.06 14.36
CA LEU A 567 -15.20 -5.83 15.71
C LEU A 567 -16.11 -6.48 16.76
N ALA A 568 -17.43 -6.31 16.64
CA ALA A 568 -18.41 -6.92 17.53
C ALA A 568 -18.32 -8.45 17.52
N LEU A 569 -18.21 -9.06 16.33
CA LEU A 569 -18.06 -10.50 16.19
C LEU A 569 -16.75 -10.98 16.83
N SER A 570 -15.64 -10.29 16.56
CA SER A 570 -14.34 -10.63 17.14
C SER A 570 -14.30 -10.54 18.66
N ALA A 571 -15.11 -9.67 19.26
CA ALA A 571 -15.17 -9.47 20.70
C ALA A 571 -16.15 -10.44 21.40
N ALA A 572 -17.22 -10.85 20.72
CA ALA A 572 -18.31 -11.61 21.32
C ALA A 572 -18.19 -13.13 21.17
N LEU A 573 -17.47 -13.63 20.16
CA LEU A 573 -17.38 -15.06 19.92
C LEU A 573 -16.51 -15.77 20.98
N PRO A 574 -16.94 -16.96 21.46
CA PRO A 574 -16.12 -17.79 22.31
C PRO A 574 -14.98 -18.46 21.51
N ALA A 575 -14.02 -19.04 22.24
CA ALA A 575 -13.05 -19.94 21.63
C ALA A 575 -13.75 -21.20 21.10
N HIS A 576 -13.18 -21.80 20.06
CA HIS A 576 -13.68 -23.05 19.50
C HIS A 576 -13.58 -24.17 20.55
N PRO A 577 -14.63 -24.97 20.79
CA PRO A 577 -14.65 -25.97 21.87
C PRO A 577 -13.53 -27.01 21.82
N SER A 578 -12.96 -27.29 20.64
CA SER A 578 -11.81 -28.20 20.51
C SER A 578 -10.46 -27.59 20.87
N LEU A 579 -10.40 -26.26 20.98
CA LEU A 579 -9.23 -25.47 21.39
C LEU A 579 -9.37 -25.00 22.84
N ASP A 580 -10.61 -24.98 23.36
CA ASP A 580 -10.92 -24.77 24.77
C ASP A 580 -10.64 -26.06 25.55
N GLY A 581 -9.36 -26.29 25.84
CA GLY A 581 -8.89 -27.44 26.62
C GLY A 581 -9.35 -27.36 28.08
N GLY A 582 -10.58 -27.80 28.34
CA GLY A 582 -11.05 -28.43 29.57
C GLY A 582 -10.75 -27.74 30.90
N ASP A 583 -11.65 -26.87 31.34
CA ASP A 583 -11.93 -26.66 32.76
C ASP A 583 -13.41 -26.97 33.02
N ASP A 584 -13.78 -28.25 32.85
CA ASP A 584 -15.05 -28.76 33.34
C ASP A 584 -14.77 -29.77 34.46
N THR A 585 -15.13 -29.30 35.66
CA THR A 585 -15.37 -30.02 36.89
C THR A 585 -15.75 -31.50 36.72
N ASP A 586 -15.04 -32.34 37.47
CA ASP A 586 -15.43 -33.69 37.88
C ASP A 586 -16.90 -33.73 38.34
N PRO A 587 -17.71 -34.62 37.74
CA PRO A 587 -18.33 -35.64 38.59
C PRO A 587 -18.36 -37.02 37.92
N GLY A 588 -17.46 -37.89 38.38
CA GLY A 588 -17.66 -39.32 38.60
C GLY A 588 -18.31 -40.17 37.50
N ALA A 589 -17.52 -41.02 36.85
CA ALA A 589 -18.00 -42.31 36.36
C ALA A 589 -16.83 -43.31 36.25
N ASP A 590 -17.06 -44.47 36.84
CA ASP A 590 -16.13 -45.61 37.01
C ASP A 590 -15.53 -46.14 35.70
N GLU A 591 -14.22 -46.40 35.72
CA GLU A 591 -13.56 -47.28 34.73
C GLU A 591 -13.84 -48.76 35.02
N PRO A 592 -13.98 -49.61 33.99
CA PRO A 592 -13.66 -51.02 34.11
C PRO A 592 -12.42 -51.41 33.30
N GLU A 593 -11.48 -52.06 34.00
CA GLU A 593 -10.31 -52.76 33.45
C GLU A 593 -10.66 -53.79 32.37
N SER A 594 -9.77 -53.97 31.37
CA SER A 594 -9.50 -55.29 30.76
C SER A 594 -8.19 -55.35 29.96
N THR A 595 -7.16 -55.89 30.61
CA THR A 595 -6.19 -56.94 30.20
C THR A 595 -5.80 -57.21 28.72
N ASP A 596 -4.49 -57.00 28.47
CA ASP A 596 -3.46 -57.87 27.79
C ASP A 596 -3.51 -58.11 26.25
N PRO A 597 -2.40 -58.54 25.55
CA PRO A 597 -1.03 -58.88 26.03
C PRO A 597 0.19 -58.49 25.15
N SER A 598 1.35 -58.80 25.73
CA SER A 598 2.80 -58.74 25.39
C SER A 598 3.37 -59.36 24.08
N TYR A 599 4.65 -58.97 23.80
CA TYR A 599 5.77 -59.57 23.01
C TYR A 599 5.95 -59.09 21.54
N ALA A 600 7.13 -58.69 21.03
CA ALA A 600 8.53 -59.01 21.37
C ALA A 600 9.57 -57.92 20.91
N ASP A 601 10.67 -57.86 21.69
CA ASP A 601 12.01 -57.23 21.53
C ASP A 601 12.83 -57.83 20.34
N PRO A 602 14.09 -57.45 19.95
CA PRO A 602 15.12 -56.63 20.66
C PRO A 602 16.04 -55.72 19.78
N ASP A 603 16.85 -54.85 20.41
CA ASP A 603 18.32 -55.04 20.62
C ASP A 603 19.11 -53.71 20.83
N LEU A 604 19.68 -53.57 22.04
CA LEU A 604 21.00 -52.98 22.43
C LEU A 604 21.20 -51.46 22.29
N THR A 605 21.82 -50.71 23.22
CA THR A 605 22.50 -50.95 24.51
C THR A 605 22.82 -49.55 25.06
N GLU A 606 22.43 -49.23 26.29
CA GLU A 606 23.02 -48.14 27.06
C GLU A 606 24.09 -48.69 28.01
N PRO A 607 25.25 -48.04 28.14
CA PRO A 607 26.06 -48.16 29.32
C PRO A 607 25.99 -46.88 30.16
N ASP A 608 25.59 -47.10 31.41
CA ASP A 608 25.69 -46.25 32.59
C ASP A 608 27.16 -45.93 32.93
N PHE A 609 27.52 -44.66 33.12
CA PHE A 609 28.71 -44.25 33.87
C PHE A 609 28.58 -42.84 34.48
N ALA A 610 28.33 -42.83 35.80
CA ALA A 610 28.98 -42.05 36.86
C ALA A 610 29.46 -40.61 36.60
N GLU A 611 28.88 -39.66 37.36
CA GLU A 611 29.46 -38.32 37.60
C GLU A 611 30.81 -38.40 38.33
N PRO A 612 31.76 -37.55 37.93
CA PRO A 612 32.42 -36.73 38.94
C PRO A 612 32.72 -35.28 38.49
N ASP A 613 32.42 -34.36 39.41
CA ASP A 613 33.14 -33.15 39.82
C ASP A 613 34.20 -32.58 38.84
N SER A 614 33.89 -31.43 38.22
CA SER A 614 34.90 -30.48 37.76
C SER A 614 34.32 -29.06 37.67
N THR A 615 34.81 -28.19 38.54
CA THR A 615 34.89 -26.74 38.39
C THR A 615 35.22 -26.34 36.95
N GLU A 616 34.31 -25.63 36.27
CA GLU A 616 34.61 -24.86 35.06
C GLU A 616 34.65 -23.35 35.35
N PRO A 617 35.56 -22.61 34.69
CA PRO A 617 35.94 -21.25 35.06
C PRO A 617 35.05 -20.18 34.42
N ASP A 618 35.01 -19.00 35.05
CA ASP A 618 34.39 -17.79 34.52
C ASP A 618 34.90 -17.47 33.10
N PHE A 619 33.99 -17.49 32.13
CA PHE A 619 34.25 -17.04 30.77
C PHE A 619 34.14 -15.50 30.72
N VAL A 620 35.26 -14.84 30.48
CA VAL A 620 35.38 -13.39 30.27
C VAL A 620 35.38 -13.11 28.77
N GLU A 621 34.53 -12.18 28.36
CA GLU A 621 34.40 -11.66 26.99
C GLU A 621 35.72 -11.03 26.50
N PRO A 622 36.22 -11.36 25.29
CA PRO A 622 37.48 -10.80 24.80
C PRO A 622 37.30 -9.36 24.29
N GLU A 623 38.06 -8.41 24.85
CA GLU A 623 38.14 -7.04 24.34
C GLU A 623 38.73 -7.00 22.91
N PRO A 624 38.21 -6.13 22.03
CA PRO A 624 38.72 -5.98 20.67
C PRO A 624 40.10 -5.31 20.67
N ALA A 625 41.05 -5.95 20.00
CA ALA A 625 42.36 -5.40 19.71
C ALA A 625 42.26 -4.07 18.93
N GLY A 626 43.14 -3.13 19.30
CA GLY A 626 43.15 -1.73 18.86
C GLY A 626 43.33 -1.46 17.35
N PRO A 627 43.53 -0.18 16.98
CA PRO A 627 43.08 0.34 15.69
C PRO A 627 44.05 0.03 14.54
N GLY A 628 43.53 -0.59 13.49
CA GLY A 628 44.18 -0.73 12.17
C GLY A 628 43.67 0.31 11.16
N PRO A 629 44.44 0.60 10.10
CA PRO A 629 44.56 1.95 9.55
C PRO A 629 43.59 2.23 8.39
N ALA A 630 42.95 3.40 8.41
CA ALA A 630 42.38 4.02 7.21
C ALA A 630 42.45 5.55 7.35
N SER A 631 43.60 6.12 6.97
CA SER A 631 43.72 7.53 6.67
C SER A 631 43.74 7.71 5.15
N THR A 632 42.61 8.06 4.57
CA THR A 632 42.56 8.66 3.24
C THR A 632 42.39 10.16 3.39
N ARG A 633 43.43 10.87 2.93
CA ARG A 633 43.57 12.33 2.93
C ARG A 633 42.51 13.00 2.07
N ALA A 634 42.18 14.23 2.47
CA ALA A 634 41.55 15.24 1.63
C ALA A 634 42.48 15.61 0.47
N ASP A 635 41.94 15.66 -0.74
CA ASP A 635 42.60 16.22 -1.92
C ASP A 635 42.64 17.74 -1.82
N GLU A 636 43.83 18.28 -1.53
CA GLU A 636 44.20 19.66 -1.82
C GLU A 636 44.62 19.77 -3.30
N GLN A 637 43.93 20.64 -4.04
CA GLN A 637 44.32 21.06 -5.38
C GLN A 637 45.66 21.81 -5.37
N PRO A 638 46.61 21.50 -6.26
CA PRO A 638 47.80 22.31 -6.43
C PRO A 638 47.57 23.43 -7.47
N ALA A 639 47.89 24.66 -7.06
CA ALA A 639 48.06 25.79 -7.96
C ALA A 639 49.50 25.84 -8.53
N SER A 640 49.62 25.71 -9.85
CA SER A 640 50.67 26.32 -10.69
C SER A 640 50.17 26.27 -12.14
N GLY A 641 49.72 27.35 -12.78
CA GLY A 641 50.51 28.52 -13.15
C GLY A 641 51.33 28.17 -14.39
N TRP A 642 50.98 28.71 -15.57
CA TRP A 642 51.85 29.22 -16.65
C TRP A 642 50.95 29.93 -17.69
N ARG A 643 51.51 30.94 -18.35
CA ARG A 643 50.88 32.17 -18.89
C ARG A 643 50.59 32.14 -20.40
N ALA A 644 49.80 33.16 -20.80
CA ALA A 644 49.94 34.05 -21.97
C ALA A 644 49.23 33.67 -23.29
N GLY A 645 48.43 34.62 -23.77
CA GLY A 645 47.76 34.63 -25.08
C GLY A 645 46.46 35.40 -25.03
#